data_AF-A0A812LYX7-F1
#
_entry.id   AF-A0A812LYX7-F1
#
_cell.length_a   1.000
_cell.length_b   1.000
_cell.length_c   1.000
_cell.angle_alpha   90.00
_cell.angle_beta   90.00
_cell.angle_gamma   90.00
#
_symmetry.space_group_name_H-M   'P 1'
#
loop_
_entity.id
_entity.type
_entity.pdbx_description
1 polymer ?
#
loop_
_entity_poly.entity_id
_entity_poly.type
_entity_poly.pdbx_seq_one_letter_code
_entity_poly.pdbx_strand_id
1 'polypeptide(L)'
;MRLPASGAGGHQPGHDIWVTVESISLCFVLCLVLVTLIFRGTRLCRDISAKGDAGRAAFVLTVAGLTAWRVTMNVRTVLNVDSIGRKVFYGNLLPAYAQLADAGLRPAVGALSLLPLFSSARKSLLQVVALAGCMFVFFLSAGALEFNAFAPKDEELTHYSTALNGGSLVPACWLNRAFLTVLTRFKLERLGWRLTGSGACAGWILWVFLRTHRNLARAPKNLHTGLTGRLLSEYAEAYSTVGGFLLTPMGTLLFWALLGVVTAVNASVLLYEAVMKKKLLQEKGISIKEEAEDIEKLKTKNAEDLTDAEKTKIDMEAAREAARKKDAELRQQASWSVNMLFFGAAVTIADVIYMATLEQFATEIGQRMPPAVFLTVDNMLVLTSLLVIGGLLGETNALEELEVLKEMQHMGRSHGQRIAFPGKVNPKSKHCIVSFPGKYAPEWDAAVRMVEVRAGTCSLACVFLTDRENGLGLHKDNPEQPGQCWCKALYPPGQFSPANYMMIVEDPTALSAEDLRFKETDAKAMGQIFLKREAGQDDVQWAEEKGKAEAAAQKKCKENGGCAPWGCQWFHEWKQNVDKAALLGQTLHVFYFNGRVGRGKLSWEELSNETAVKEARRYGGLGASQTAEVAYLERCSYSYEEHDTIEFYKFMASPTEALNQKPGINGDVLP
;
A
#
# COMPACT_ATOMS: atom_id res chain seq x y z
N MET A 1 -54.25 -3.59 4.49
CA MET A 1 -55.65 -4.08 4.47
C MET A 1 -56.36 -3.54 5.71
N ARG A 2 -57.52 -2.89 5.58
CA ARG A 2 -58.33 -2.45 6.73
C ARG A 2 -59.23 -3.61 7.17
N LEU A 3 -59.15 -4.01 8.44
CA LEU A 3 -60.13 -4.90 9.07
C LEU A 3 -61.20 -4.06 9.79
N PRO A 4 -62.47 -4.51 9.83
CA PRO A 4 -63.54 -3.75 10.45
C PRO A 4 -63.47 -3.87 11.97
N ALA A 5 -63.66 -2.74 12.65
CA ALA A 5 -63.80 -2.68 14.10
C ALA A 5 -65.21 -3.11 14.50
N SER A 6 -65.31 -4.10 15.39
CA SER A 6 -66.53 -4.41 16.12
C SER A 6 -66.24 -4.60 17.60
N GLY A 7 -66.96 -3.87 18.44
CA GLY A 7 -67.35 -4.35 19.78
C GLY A 7 -66.64 -3.73 20.98
N ALA A 8 -67.18 -2.60 21.44
CA ALA A 8 -67.37 -2.18 22.84
C ALA A 8 -66.34 -2.61 23.91
N GLY A 9 -65.52 -1.65 24.32
CA GLY A 9 -64.76 -1.66 25.58
C GLY A 9 -63.74 -0.54 25.57
N GLY A 10 -63.99 0.52 26.34
CA GLY A 10 -63.23 1.78 26.27
C GLY A 10 -61.75 1.62 26.59
N HIS A 11 -60.90 1.56 25.56
CA HIS A 11 -59.48 1.88 25.59
C HIS A 11 -59.13 2.56 24.26
N GLN A 12 -58.40 3.68 24.32
CA GLN A 12 -58.04 4.49 23.16
C GLN A 12 -57.20 3.67 22.13
N PRO A 13 -57.69 3.46 20.90
CA PRO A 13 -56.92 2.80 19.85
C PRO A 13 -56.25 3.88 19.00
N GLY A 14 -55.02 4.27 19.36
CA GLY A 14 -54.30 5.34 18.65
C GLY A 14 -52.83 5.06 18.33
N HIS A 15 -52.13 4.24 19.13
CA HIS A 15 -50.67 4.19 19.07
C HIS A 15 -50.05 2.89 18.53
N ASP A 16 -50.75 1.75 18.54
CA ASP A 16 -50.10 0.45 18.26
C ASP A 16 -49.94 0.12 16.76
N ILE A 17 -50.72 0.74 15.87
CA ILE A 17 -50.68 0.42 14.42
C ILE A 17 -49.54 1.16 13.69
N TRP A 18 -49.07 2.30 14.21
CA TRP A 18 -47.99 3.06 13.57
C TRP A 18 -46.61 2.43 13.77
N VAL A 19 -46.36 1.82 14.93
CA VAL A 19 -45.06 1.19 15.27
C VAL A 19 -44.76 -0.03 14.38
N THR A 20 -45.79 -0.77 13.96
CA THR A 20 -45.61 -1.98 13.13
C THR A 20 -45.28 -1.63 11.67
N VAL A 21 -45.81 -0.53 11.12
CA VAL A 21 -45.51 -0.12 9.74
C VAL A 21 -44.10 0.45 9.59
N GLU A 22 -43.63 1.22 10.58
CA GLU A 22 -42.25 1.75 10.60
C GLU A 22 -41.21 0.63 10.82
N SER A 23 -41.49 -0.32 11.71
CA SER A 23 -40.59 -1.45 11.99
C SER A 23 -40.46 -2.41 10.79
N ILE A 24 -41.57 -2.65 10.06
CA ILE A 24 -41.56 -3.42 8.80
C ILE A 24 -40.78 -2.68 7.71
N SER A 25 -40.95 -1.36 7.60
CA SER A 25 -40.23 -0.53 6.62
C SER A 25 -38.73 -0.50 6.89
N LEU A 26 -38.32 -0.37 8.16
CA LEU A 26 -36.91 -0.42 8.57
C LEU A 26 -36.30 -1.80 8.33
N CYS A 27 -37.00 -2.89 8.65
CA CYS A 27 -36.54 -4.25 8.35
C CYS A 27 -36.39 -4.47 6.85
N PHE A 28 -37.29 -3.94 6.02
CA PHE A 28 -37.21 -4.03 4.57
C PHE A 28 -36.00 -3.27 4.01
N VAL A 29 -35.75 -2.05 4.50
CA VAL A 29 -34.56 -1.25 4.12
C VAL A 29 -33.27 -1.94 4.56
N LEU A 30 -33.20 -2.47 5.78
CA LEU A 30 -32.03 -3.21 6.27
C LEU A 30 -31.78 -4.49 5.46
N CYS A 31 -32.82 -5.22 5.08
CA CYS A 31 -32.71 -6.37 4.17
C CYS A 31 -32.19 -5.98 2.79
N LEU A 32 -32.67 -4.87 2.20
CA LEU A 32 -32.17 -4.37 0.91
C LEU A 32 -30.70 -3.94 0.98
N VAL A 33 -30.29 -3.29 2.07
CA VAL A 33 -28.89 -2.94 2.33
C VAL A 33 -28.03 -4.20 2.46
N LEU A 34 -28.52 -5.22 3.17
CA LEU A 34 -27.85 -6.51 3.33
C LEU A 34 -27.63 -7.20 1.98
N VAL A 35 -28.68 -7.30 1.16
CA VAL A 35 -28.61 -7.92 -0.17
C VAL A 35 -27.65 -7.15 -1.07
N THR A 36 -27.67 -5.80 -1.01
CA THR A 36 -26.77 -4.96 -1.79
C THR A 36 -25.31 -5.14 -1.39
N LEU A 37 -25.02 -5.20 -0.09
CA LEU A 37 -23.67 -5.42 0.43
C LEU A 37 -23.13 -6.81 0.05
N ILE A 38 -23.96 -7.85 0.15
CA ILE A 38 -23.60 -9.21 -0.26
C ILE A 38 -23.33 -9.25 -1.77
N PHE A 39 -24.21 -8.65 -2.58
CA PHE A 39 -24.08 -8.68 -4.04
C PHE A 39 -22.87 -7.87 -4.54
N ARG A 40 -22.59 -6.72 -3.94
CA ARG A 40 -21.41 -5.91 -4.27
C ARG A 40 -20.12 -6.54 -3.76
N GLY A 41 -20.12 -7.09 -2.54
CA GLY A 41 -18.97 -7.80 -1.98
C GLY A 41 -18.58 -9.04 -2.78
N THR A 42 -19.57 -9.82 -3.22
CA THR A 42 -19.35 -11.00 -4.08
C THR A 42 -18.87 -10.62 -5.49
N ARG A 43 -19.39 -9.53 -6.08
CA ARG A 43 -18.87 -9.00 -7.36
C ARG A 43 -17.42 -8.53 -7.24
N LEU A 44 -17.13 -7.70 -6.23
CA LEU A 44 -15.77 -7.22 -5.97
C LEU A 44 -14.79 -8.38 -5.71
N CYS A 45 -15.22 -9.40 -4.96
CA CYS A 45 -14.44 -10.61 -4.75
C CYS A 45 -14.15 -11.36 -6.06
N ARG A 46 -15.13 -11.44 -6.97
CA ARG A 46 -14.95 -12.08 -8.29
C ARG A 46 -13.92 -11.33 -9.13
N ASP A 47 -14.00 -10.01 -9.15
CA ASP A 47 -13.08 -9.16 -9.90
C ASP A 47 -11.66 -9.21 -9.33
N ILE A 48 -11.50 -9.29 -8.01
CA ILE A 48 -10.21 -9.48 -7.34
C ILE A 48 -9.65 -10.88 -7.58
N SER A 49 -10.50 -11.91 -7.54
CA SER A 49 -10.11 -13.31 -7.79
C SER A 49 -9.67 -13.53 -9.24
N ALA A 50 -10.36 -12.90 -10.21
CA ALA A 50 -9.99 -12.92 -11.63
C ALA A 50 -8.61 -12.31 -11.90
N LYS A 51 -8.13 -11.42 -11.00
CA LYS A 51 -6.79 -10.83 -11.04
C LYS A 51 -5.73 -11.66 -10.30
N GLY A 52 -6.08 -12.86 -9.80
CA GLY A 52 -5.16 -13.80 -9.16
C GLY A 52 -4.86 -13.53 -7.67
N ASP A 53 -5.59 -12.62 -7.00
CA ASP A 53 -5.35 -12.28 -5.59
C ASP A 53 -6.40 -12.92 -4.67
N ALA A 54 -6.28 -14.24 -4.47
CA ALA A 54 -7.20 -15.03 -3.65
C ALA A 54 -7.24 -14.56 -2.17
N GLY A 55 -6.16 -13.97 -1.66
CA GLY A 55 -6.07 -13.47 -0.29
C GLY A 55 -6.95 -12.23 -0.07
N ARG A 56 -6.89 -11.25 -0.98
CA ARG A 56 -7.77 -10.08 -0.92
C ARG A 56 -9.23 -10.44 -1.18
N ALA A 57 -9.50 -11.38 -2.08
CA ALA A 57 -10.84 -11.89 -2.36
C ALA A 57 -11.47 -12.53 -1.10
N ALA A 58 -10.73 -13.41 -0.41
CA ALA A 58 -11.17 -14.02 0.84
C ALA A 58 -11.40 -12.99 1.96
N PHE A 59 -10.57 -11.95 2.06
CA PHE A 59 -10.74 -10.87 3.01
C PHE A 59 -12.05 -10.08 2.76
N VAL A 60 -12.33 -9.69 1.51
CA VAL A 60 -13.56 -8.98 1.14
C VAL A 60 -14.81 -9.80 1.47
N LEU A 61 -14.81 -11.10 1.18
CA LEU A 61 -15.91 -12.00 1.54
C LEU A 61 -16.09 -12.14 3.05
N THR A 62 -14.98 -12.22 3.80
CA THR A 62 -15.02 -12.33 5.27
C THR A 62 -15.62 -11.09 5.89
N VAL A 63 -15.21 -9.89 5.45
CA VAL A 63 -15.75 -8.63 5.93
C VAL A 63 -17.24 -8.51 5.56
N ALA A 64 -17.60 -8.78 4.30
CA ALA A 64 -19.00 -8.74 3.87
C ALA A 64 -19.89 -9.73 4.64
N GLY A 65 -19.38 -10.94 4.90
CA GLY A 65 -20.07 -11.97 5.67
C GLY A 65 -20.27 -11.59 7.14
N LEU A 66 -19.24 -11.04 7.80
CA LEU A 66 -19.33 -10.59 9.19
C LEU A 66 -20.28 -9.39 9.34
N THR A 67 -20.25 -8.44 8.40
CA THR A 67 -21.19 -7.31 8.38
C THR A 67 -22.62 -7.78 8.15
N ALA A 68 -22.84 -8.69 7.20
CA ALA A 68 -24.16 -9.26 6.95
C ALA A 68 -24.69 -10.00 8.18
N TRP A 69 -23.86 -10.85 8.79
CA TRP A 69 -24.22 -11.59 10.00
C TRP A 69 -24.59 -10.65 11.17
N ARG A 70 -23.84 -9.56 11.38
CA ARG A 70 -24.14 -8.57 12.41
C ARG A 70 -25.48 -7.87 12.18
N VAL A 71 -25.75 -7.42 10.95
CA VAL A 71 -27.04 -6.79 10.61
C VAL A 71 -28.19 -7.80 10.77
N THR A 72 -28.00 -9.07 10.39
CA THR A 72 -29.00 -10.13 10.62
C THR A 72 -29.28 -10.33 12.10
N MET A 73 -28.27 -10.33 12.97
CA MET A 73 -28.45 -10.46 14.42
C MET A 73 -29.16 -9.25 15.03
N ASN A 74 -28.86 -8.05 14.53
CA ASN A 74 -29.54 -6.82 14.93
C ASN A 74 -31.03 -6.84 14.52
N VAL A 75 -31.34 -7.23 13.28
CA VAL A 75 -32.71 -7.40 12.80
C VAL A 75 -33.45 -8.48 13.61
N ARG A 76 -32.81 -9.62 13.89
CA ARG A 76 -33.39 -10.69 14.70
C ARG A 76 -33.71 -10.23 16.13
N THR A 77 -32.84 -9.41 16.73
CA THR A 77 -33.08 -8.82 18.05
C THR A 77 -34.29 -7.90 18.02
N VAL A 78 -34.39 -7.01 17.03
CA VAL A 78 -35.55 -6.10 16.86
C VAL A 78 -36.85 -6.88 16.64
N LEU A 79 -36.84 -7.88 15.75
CA LEU A 79 -38.03 -8.70 15.46
C LEU A 79 -38.46 -9.59 16.64
N ASN A 80 -37.52 -10.05 17.47
CA ASN A 80 -37.84 -10.80 18.67
C ASN A 80 -38.40 -9.91 19.79
N VAL A 81 -38.08 -8.61 19.84
CA VAL A 81 -38.65 -7.69 20.84
C VAL A 81 -40.16 -7.54 20.65
N ASP A 82 -40.65 -7.56 19.40
CA ASP A 82 -42.10 -7.54 19.11
C ASP A 82 -42.82 -8.85 19.45
N SER A 83 -42.11 -9.99 19.54
CA SER A 83 -42.73 -11.25 20.00
C SER A 83 -42.88 -11.33 21.53
N ILE A 84 -42.38 -10.34 22.28
CA ILE A 84 -42.40 -10.28 23.76
C ILE A 84 -43.63 -9.50 24.26
N GLY A 85 -44.72 -9.56 23.50
CA GLY A 85 -46.08 -9.30 24.02
C GLY A 85 -46.58 -10.38 25.01
N ARG A 86 -45.81 -11.43 25.30
CA ARG A 86 -46.11 -12.38 26.39
C ARG A 86 -45.05 -12.28 27.49
N LYS A 87 -45.49 -11.73 28.62
CA LYS A 87 -44.76 -11.77 29.89
C LYS A 87 -44.30 -13.20 30.20
N VAL A 88 -43.14 -13.29 30.85
CA VAL A 88 -42.50 -14.47 31.45
C VAL A 88 -41.62 -15.27 30.46
N PHE A 89 -40.30 -14.96 30.41
CA PHE A 89 -39.22 -15.90 30.81
C PHE A 89 -37.76 -15.42 30.57
N TYR A 90 -37.48 -14.32 29.86
CA TYR A 90 -36.08 -13.95 29.51
C TYR A 90 -35.69 -12.48 29.71
N GLY A 91 -36.05 -11.89 30.86
CA GLY A 91 -35.91 -10.45 31.12
C GLY A 91 -34.48 -9.87 31.07
N ASN A 92 -33.42 -10.65 31.30
CA ASN A 92 -32.06 -10.10 31.44
C ASN A 92 -30.96 -10.80 30.61
N LEU A 93 -31.26 -11.89 29.91
CA LEU A 93 -30.23 -12.70 29.23
C LEU A 93 -29.93 -12.23 27.80
N LEU A 94 -30.94 -11.80 27.04
CA LEU A 94 -30.76 -11.45 25.62
C LEU A 94 -29.89 -10.20 25.38
N PRO A 95 -30.02 -9.10 26.15
CA PRO A 95 -29.14 -7.93 26.01
C PRO A 95 -27.68 -8.24 26.32
N ALA A 96 -27.44 -9.14 27.29
CA ALA A 96 -26.09 -9.56 27.67
C ALA A 96 -25.40 -10.36 26.54
N TYR A 97 -26.12 -11.25 25.84
CA TYR A 97 -25.56 -11.96 24.68
C TYR A 97 -25.25 -11.04 23.50
N ALA A 98 -26.10 -10.03 23.24
CA ALA A 98 -25.85 -9.05 22.19
C ALA A 98 -24.64 -8.14 22.50
N GLN A 99 -24.51 -7.69 23.75
CA GLN A 99 -23.35 -6.90 24.21
C GLN A 99 -22.05 -7.73 24.25
N LEU A 100 -22.10 -9.01 24.63
CA LEU A 100 -20.95 -9.91 24.57
C LEU A 100 -20.52 -10.19 23.12
N ALA A 101 -21.48 -10.42 22.23
CA ALA A 101 -21.20 -10.60 20.80
C ALA A 101 -20.55 -9.34 20.22
N ASP A 102 -21.05 -8.15 20.56
CA ASP A 102 -20.46 -6.89 20.13
C ASP A 102 -19.05 -6.65 20.70
N ALA A 103 -18.83 -6.98 21.99
CA ALA A 103 -17.53 -6.88 22.66
C ALA A 103 -16.48 -7.86 22.12
N GLY A 104 -16.89 -9.06 21.67
CA GLY A 104 -16.00 -10.05 21.05
C GLY A 104 -15.76 -9.81 19.55
N LEU A 105 -16.76 -9.29 18.83
CA LEU A 105 -16.71 -9.14 17.37
C LEU A 105 -15.99 -7.86 16.92
N ARG A 106 -16.10 -6.75 17.65
CA ARG A 106 -15.38 -5.50 17.32
C ARG A 106 -13.84 -5.67 17.29
N PRO A 107 -13.21 -6.33 18.29
CA PRO A 107 -11.77 -6.61 18.24
C PRO A 107 -11.39 -7.62 17.16
N ALA A 108 -12.23 -8.63 16.90
CA ALA A 108 -11.98 -9.62 15.86
C ALA A 108 -12.01 -8.98 14.46
N VAL A 109 -13.01 -8.14 14.16
CA VAL A 109 -13.08 -7.37 12.90
C VAL A 109 -11.93 -6.38 12.78
N GLY A 110 -11.54 -5.72 13.87
CA GLY A 110 -10.36 -4.85 13.94
C GLY A 110 -9.02 -5.59 13.76
N ALA A 111 -8.91 -6.84 14.24
CA ALA A 111 -7.71 -7.67 14.04
C ALA A 111 -7.66 -8.28 12.63
N LEU A 112 -8.81 -8.68 12.09
CA LEU A 112 -8.94 -9.21 10.73
C LEU A 112 -8.69 -8.13 9.68
N SER A 113 -9.08 -6.88 9.91
CA SER A 113 -8.78 -5.75 9.02
C SER A 113 -7.28 -5.41 8.93
N LEU A 114 -6.47 -5.94 9.85
CA LEU A 114 -5.01 -5.83 9.83
C LEU A 114 -4.32 -6.99 9.08
N LEU A 115 -5.01 -8.10 8.75
CA LEU A 115 -4.44 -9.25 8.04
C LEU A 115 -3.80 -8.92 6.68
N PRO A 116 -4.36 -8.02 5.85
CA PRO A 116 -3.74 -7.65 4.57
C PRO A 116 -2.34 -7.03 4.72
N LEU A 117 -1.98 -6.54 5.91
CA LEU A 117 -0.68 -5.94 6.22
C LEU A 117 0.41 -6.95 6.62
N PHE A 118 0.06 -8.23 6.77
CA PHE A 118 0.96 -9.29 7.26
C PHE A 118 1.23 -10.42 6.25
N SER A 119 0.87 -10.25 4.97
CA SER A 119 0.84 -11.28 3.90
C SER A 119 2.20 -11.83 3.40
N SER A 120 3.26 -11.80 4.20
CA SER A 120 4.54 -12.46 3.87
C SER A 120 4.77 -13.69 4.74
N ALA A 121 5.16 -14.80 4.09
CA ALA A 121 5.19 -16.18 4.59
C ALA A 121 5.99 -16.45 5.89
N ARG A 122 6.76 -15.50 6.44
CA ARG A 122 7.48 -15.67 7.71
C ARG A 122 6.76 -15.11 8.95
N LYS A 123 5.51 -14.66 8.84
CA LYS A 123 4.80 -13.96 9.95
C LYS A 123 3.63 -14.74 10.56
N SER A 124 3.72 -16.07 10.58
CA SER A 124 2.75 -16.94 11.25
C SER A 124 2.69 -16.71 12.76
N LEU A 125 3.81 -16.45 13.44
CA LEU A 125 3.83 -16.29 14.90
C LEU A 125 3.04 -15.08 15.39
N LEU A 126 3.13 -13.92 14.72
CA LEU A 126 2.42 -12.71 15.14
C LEU A 126 0.90 -12.82 14.90
N GLN A 127 0.52 -13.48 13.81
CA GLN A 127 -0.87 -13.81 13.51
C GLN A 127 -1.43 -14.81 14.51
N VAL A 128 -0.66 -15.84 14.86
CA VAL A 128 -1.02 -16.83 15.89
C VAL A 128 -1.12 -16.19 17.27
N VAL A 129 -0.22 -15.27 17.64
CA VAL A 129 -0.27 -14.55 18.93
C VAL A 129 -1.46 -13.60 18.99
N ALA A 130 -1.79 -12.89 17.90
CA ALA A 130 -2.98 -12.04 17.84
C ALA A 130 -4.28 -12.86 17.91
N LEU A 131 -4.36 -13.97 17.16
CA LEU A 131 -5.51 -14.87 17.19
C LEU A 131 -5.65 -15.55 18.56
N ALA A 132 -4.55 -16.01 19.15
CA ALA A 132 -4.53 -16.61 20.49
C ALA A 132 -4.92 -15.60 21.57
N GLY A 133 -4.50 -14.34 21.47
CA GLY A 133 -4.96 -13.26 22.35
C GLY A 133 -6.46 -13.03 22.27
N CYS A 134 -7.02 -12.98 21.05
CA CYS A 134 -8.47 -12.84 20.86
C CYS A 134 -9.25 -14.07 21.37
N MET A 135 -8.76 -15.28 21.11
CA MET A 135 -9.38 -16.52 21.60
C MET A 135 -9.28 -16.63 23.12
N PHE A 136 -8.17 -16.22 23.73
CA PHE A 136 -7.99 -16.22 25.18
C PHE A 136 -8.97 -15.27 25.89
N VAL A 137 -9.19 -14.08 25.33
CA VAL A 137 -10.21 -13.14 25.84
C VAL A 137 -11.61 -13.74 25.68
N PHE A 138 -11.91 -14.35 24.53
CA PHE A 138 -13.19 -15.03 24.31
C PHE A 138 -13.43 -16.16 25.33
N PHE A 139 -12.42 -17.00 25.61
CA PHE A 139 -12.53 -18.08 26.59
C PHE A 139 -12.64 -17.59 28.03
N LEU A 140 -11.96 -16.50 28.40
CA LEU A 140 -12.14 -15.88 29.72
C LEU A 140 -13.57 -15.33 29.90
N SER A 141 -14.13 -14.72 28.86
CA SER A 141 -15.52 -14.24 28.88
C SER A 141 -16.54 -15.38 28.91
N ALA A 142 -16.28 -16.49 28.21
CA ALA A 142 -17.14 -17.68 28.22
C ALA A 142 -17.06 -18.46 29.54
N GLY A 143 -15.87 -18.59 30.14
CA GLY A 143 -15.68 -19.26 31.43
C GLY A 143 -16.33 -18.52 32.60
N ALA A 144 -16.35 -17.18 32.57
CA ALA A 144 -17.09 -16.39 33.55
C ALA A 144 -18.61 -16.63 33.51
N LEU A 145 -19.16 -17.04 32.35
CA LEU A 145 -20.57 -17.39 32.16
C LEU A 145 -20.89 -18.79 32.68
N GLU A 146 -20.04 -19.80 32.44
CA GLU A 146 -20.24 -21.14 33.00
C GLU A 146 -20.17 -21.14 34.53
N PHE A 147 -19.25 -20.37 35.12
CA PHE A 147 -19.14 -20.28 36.58
C PHE A 147 -20.41 -19.67 37.23
N ASN A 148 -21.10 -18.77 36.54
CA ASN A 148 -22.38 -18.18 36.98
C ASN A 148 -23.57 -19.13 36.77
N ALA A 149 -23.51 -20.00 35.76
CA ALA A 149 -24.58 -20.98 35.49
C ALA A 149 -24.61 -22.12 36.51
N PHE A 150 -23.49 -22.43 37.15
CA PHE A 150 -23.35 -23.53 38.12
C PHE A 150 -23.26 -23.10 39.60
N ALA A 151 -23.26 -21.79 39.90
CA ALA A 151 -23.27 -21.32 41.28
C ALA A 151 -24.63 -21.59 41.95
N PRO A 152 -24.69 -22.27 43.11
CA PRO A 152 -25.94 -22.51 43.83
C PRO A 152 -26.56 -21.19 44.28
N LYS A 153 -27.88 -21.09 44.10
CA LYS A 153 -28.69 -19.90 44.37
C LYS A 153 -29.02 -19.80 45.86
N ASP A 154 -28.06 -19.39 46.68
CA ASP A 154 -28.35 -18.86 48.02
C ASP A 154 -28.41 -17.34 47.96
N GLU A 155 -29.44 -16.77 48.60
CA GLU A 155 -29.79 -15.34 48.54
C GLU A 155 -28.64 -14.41 49.00
N GLU A 156 -27.76 -14.86 49.89
CA GLU A 156 -26.61 -14.08 50.37
C GLU A 156 -25.48 -13.91 49.34
N LEU A 157 -25.36 -14.78 48.33
CA LEU A 157 -24.33 -14.69 47.28
C LEU A 157 -24.71 -13.75 46.13
N THR A 158 -25.97 -13.35 46.04
CA THR A 158 -26.49 -12.43 45.01
C THR A 158 -25.84 -11.05 45.11
N HIS A 159 -25.45 -10.60 46.31
CA HIS A 159 -24.72 -9.34 46.49
C HIS A 159 -23.26 -9.40 46.03
N TYR A 160 -22.62 -10.58 46.03
CA TYR A 160 -21.25 -10.76 45.51
C TYR A 160 -21.21 -10.95 43.99
N SER A 161 -22.24 -11.58 43.40
CA SER A 161 -22.36 -11.77 41.94
C SER A 161 -22.45 -10.43 41.19
N THR A 162 -23.18 -9.45 41.72
CA THR A 162 -23.33 -8.12 41.10
C THR A 162 -22.02 -7.32 41.12
N ALA A 163 -21.19 -7.50 42.15
CA ALA A 163 -19.86 -6.87 42.24
C ALA A 163 -18.85 -7.50 41.27
N LEU A 164 -18.91 -8.81 41.03
CA LEU A 164 -18.06 -9.54 40.08
C LEU A 164 -18.46 -9.31 38.61
N ASN A 165 -19.75 -9.13 38.33
CA ASN A 165 -20.26 -8.86 36.98
C ASN A 165 -19.88 -7.47 36.45
N GLY A 166 -19.81 -6.45 37.33
CA GLY A 166 -19.31 -5.11 36.96
C GLY A 166 -17.78 -5.01 36.95
N GLY A 167 -17.11 -5.74 37.84
CA GLY A 167 -15.65 -5.64 38.06
C GLY A 167 -14.77 -6.38 37.05
N SER A 168 -15.28 -7.37 36.30
CA SER A 168 -14.46 -8.22 35.42
C SER A 168 -14.51 -7.85 33.93
N LEU A 169 -15.62 -7.26 33.46
CA LEU A 169 -15.80 -6.81 32.07
C LEU A 169 -15.02 -5.54 31.75
N VAL A 170 -14.93 -4.61 32.71
CA VAL A 170 -14.21 -3.34 32.55
C VAL A 170 -12.70 -3.60 32.36
N PRO A 171 -12.00 -4.38 33.20
CA PRO A 171 -10.59 -4.71 33.00
C PRO A 171 -10.29 -5.42 31.66
N ALA A 172 -11.19 -6.29 31.18
CA ALA A 172 -11.03 -6.97 29.90
C ALA A 172 -11.09 -6.00 28.70
N CYS A 173 -12.04 -5.05 28.72
CA CYS A 173 -12.12 -3.98 27.73
C CYS A 173 -10.89 -3.05 27.77
N TRP A 174 -10.37 -2.73 28.96
CA TRP A 174 -9.18 -1.91 29.12
C TRP A 174 -7.89 -2.63 28.69
N LEU A 175 -7.74 -3.94 28.94
CA LEU A 175 -6.62 -4.74 28.44
C LEU A 175 -6.59 -4.76 26.90
N ASN A 176 -7.77 -4.89 26.28
CA ASN A 176 -7.91 -4.92 24.82
C ASN A 176 -7.56 -3.55 24.20
N ARG A 177 -7.99 -2.45 24.83
CA ARG A 177 -7.62 -1.08 24.40
C ARG A 177 -6.14 -0.78 24.61
N ALA A 178 -5.54 -1.23 25.70
CA ALA A 178 -4.09 -1.11 25.94
C ALA A 178 -3.28 -1.86 24.87
N PHE A 179 -3.72 -3.06 24.48
CA PHE A 179 -3.09 -3.85 23.41
C PHE A 179 -3.18 -3.18 22.04
N LEU A 180 -4.36 -2.65 21.68
CA LEU A 180 -4.54 -1.88 20.43
C LEU A 180 -3.71 -0.59 20.41
N THR A 181 -3.52 0.05 21.56
CA THR A 181 -2.66 1.25 21.70
C THR A 181 -1.19 0.90 21.46
N VAL A 182 -0.73 -0.26 21.97
CA VAL A 182 0.64 -0.76 21.72
C VAL A 182 0.86 -1.12 20.25
N LEU A 183 -0.10 -1.77 19.60
CA LEU A 183 -0.05 -2.07 18.16
C LEU A 183 -0.03 -0.80 17.29
N THR A 184 -0.84 0.19 17.66
CA THR A 184 -0.90 1.49 16.97
C THR A 184 0.43 2.25 17.11
N ARG A 185 1.06 2.21 18.29
CA ARG A 185 2.39 2.78 18.51
C ARG A 185 3.46 2.08 17.67
N PHE A 186 3.46 0.75 17.63
CA PHE A 186 4.44 -0.03 16.84
C PHE A 186 4.33 0.28 15.34
N LYS A 187 3.11 0.59 14.87
CA LYS A 187 2.84 1.08 13.52
C LYS A 187 3.41 2.48 13.29
N LEU A 188 3.20 3.41 14.22
CA LEU A 188 3.70 4.80 14.12
C LEU A 188 5.24 4.87 14.18
N GLU A 189 5.89 4.10 15.05
CA GLU A 189 7.36 4.05 15.13
C GLU A 189 7.98 3.48 13.84
N ARG A 190 7.33 2.50 13.18
CA ARG A 190 7.77 1.98 11.87
C ARG A 190 7.58 2.96 10.72
N LEU A 191 6.66 3.91 10.85
CA LEU A 191 6.47 5.00 9.90
C LEU A 191 7.41 6.19 10.20
N GLY A 192 8.33 6.04 11.17
CA GLY A 192 9.32 7.05 11.54
C GLY A 192 8.85 8.06 12.58
N TRP A 193 7.67 7.89 13.17
CA TRP A 193 7.07 8.84 14.10
C TRP A 193 7.44 8.47 15.54
N ARG A 194 8.24 9.30 16.20
CA ARG A 194 8.63 9.10 17.62
C ARG A 194 7.68 9.87 18.54
N LEU A 195 6.87 9.15 19.31
CA LEU A 195 6.00 9.72 20.36
C LEU A 195 6.74 9.75 21.70
N THR A 196 7.23 10.92 22.11
CA THR A 196 7.80 11.13 23.46
C THR A 196 6.66 11.45 24.45
N GLY A 197 6.27 10.48 25.28
CA GLY A 197 5.34 10.70 26.40
C GLY A 197 4.53 9.46 26.83
N SER A 198 4.09 8.63 25.89
CA SER A 198 3.28 7.43 26.16
C SER A 198 4.08 6.27 26.79
N GLY A 199 5.42 6.30 26.69
CA GLY A 199 6.31 5.32 27.31
C GLY A 199 6.30 5.32 28.84
N ALA A 200 6.02 6.46 29.48
CA ALA A 200 5.98 6.56 30.93
C ALA A 200 4.75 5.83 31.50
N CYS A 201 3.57 5.97 30.89
CA CYS A 201 2.36 5.27 31.33
C CYS A 201 2.43 3.76 31.11
N ALA A 202 2.83 3.32 29.92
CA ALA A 202 2.94 1.88 29.62
C ALA A 202 4.07 1.20 30.42
N GLY A 203 5.20 1.89 30.60
CA GLY A 203 6.30 1.42 31.43
C GLY A 203 5.94 1.35 32.91
N TRP A 204 5.15 2.31 33.41
CA TRP A 204 4.66 2.30 34.79
C TRP A 204 3.66 1.17 35.05
N ILE A 205 2.69 0.96 34.16
CA ILE A 205 1.72 -0.16 34.27
C ILE A 205 2.46 -1.51 34.25
N LEU A 206 3.42 -1.70 33.34
CA LEU A 206 4.20 -2.93 33.25
C LEU A 206 5.12 -3.11 34.47
N TRP A 207 5.74 -2.05 34.98
CA TRP A 207 6.58 -2.08 36.17
C TRP A 207 5.79 -2.44 37.43
N VAL A 208 4.60 -1.84 37.61
CA VAL A 208 3.69 -2.17 38.72
C VAL A 208 3.25 -3.63 38.63
N PHE A 209 2.86 -4.11 37.44
CA PHE A 209 2.46 -5.51 37.24
C PHE A 209 3.59 -6.50 37.56
N LEU A 210 4.80 -6.26 37.06
CA LEU A 210 5.97 -7.12 37.30
C LEU A 210 6.43 -7.08 38.75
N ARG A 211 6.35 -5.93 39.43
CA ARG A 211 6.72 -5.79 40.85
C ARG A 211 5.73 -6.49 41.76
N THR A 212 4.43 -6.40 41.47
CA THR A 212 3.37 -7.12 42.19
C THR A 212 3.53 -8.64 42.02
N HIS A 213 3.74 -9.11 40.79
CA HIS A 213 3.94 -10.54 40.52
C HIS A 213 5.22 -11.11 41.17
N ARG A 214 6.30 -10.32 41.21
CA ARG A 214 7.57 -10.72 41.86
C ARG A 214 7.46 -10.78 43.38
N ASN A 215 6.68 -9.89 43.99
CA ASN A 215 6.44 -9.88 45.43
C ASN A 215 5.50 -11.00 45.86
N LEU A 216 4.46 -11.30 45.06
CA LEU A 216 3.59 -12.47 45.27
C LEU A 216 4.36 -13.79 45.15
N ALA A 217 5.27 -13.91 44.20
CA ALA A 217 6.07 -15.14 44.01
C ALA A 217 7.08 -15.41 45.14
N ARG A 218 7.37 -14.43 46.02
CA ARG A 218 8.34 -14.54 47.12
C ARG A 218 7.70 -14.66 48.50
N ALA A 219 6.38 -14.52 48.60
CA ALA A 219 5.68 -14.63 49.88
C ALA A 219 5.53 -16.12 50.29
N PRO A 220 5.74 -16.47 51.58
CA PRO A 220 5.49 -17.82 52.06
C PRO A 220 4.00 -18.16 51.94
N LYS A 221 3.70 -19.40 51.54
CA LYS A 221 2.36 -19.85 51.07
C LYS A 221 1.21 -19.57 52.03
N ASN A 222 1.50 -19.40 53.31
CA ASN A 222 0.51 -19.29 54.38
C ASN A 222 0.05 -17.83 54.61
N LEU A 223 0.64 -16.85 53.90
CA LEU A 223 0.32 -15.41 54.03
C LEU A 223 -0.45 -14.81 52.83
N HIS A 224 -0.81 -15.64 51.83
CA HIS A 224 -1.38 -15.15 50.57
C HIS A 224 -2.74 -14.47 50.67
N THR A 225 -3.55 -14.75 51.70
CA THR A 225 -4.90 -14.18 51.80
C THR A 225 -4.93 -12.78 52.43
N GLY A 226 -4.05 -12.49 53.40
CA GLY A 226 -3.99 -11.18 54.07
C GLY A 226 -3.20 -10.11 53.33
N LEU A 227 -2.08 -10.48 52.69
CA LEU A 227 -1.21 -9.52 51.98
C LEU A 227 -1.84 -9.06 50.65
N THR A 228 -2.56 -9.95 49.98
CA THR A 228 -3.25 -9.65 48.71
C THR A 228 -4.42 -8.68 48.93
N GLY A 229 -5.12 -8.78 50.06
CA GLY A 229 -6.19 -7.85 50.44
C GLY A 229 -5.69 -6.42 50.72
N ARG A 230 -4.56 -6.27 51.45
CA ARG A 230 -3.97 -4.93 51.69
C ARG A 230 -3.40 -4.30 50.43
N LEU A 231 -2.70 -5.08 49.59
CA LEU A 231 -2.18 -4.59 48.32
C LEU A 231 -3.30 -4.18 47.34
N LEU A 232 -4.43 -4.91 47.31
CA LEU A 232 -5.60 -4.53 46.51
C LEU A 232 -6.31 -3.28 47.05
N SER A 233 -6.33 -3.08 48.37
CA SER A 233 -6.91 -1.88 49.01
C SER A 233 -6.08 -0.63 48.70
N GLU A 234 -4.76 -0.68 48.84
CA GLU A 234 -3.86 0.43 48.50
C GLU A 234 -3.85 0.68 46.98
N TYR A 235 -4.02 -0.37 46.16
CA TYR A 235 -4.19 -0.25 44.72
C TYR A 235 -5.50 0.46 44.36
N ALA A 236 -6.61 0.14 45.02
CA ALA A 236 -7.91 0.79 44.80
C ALA A 236 -7.89 2.27 45.20
N GLU A 237 -7.16 2.63 46.27
CA GLU A 237 -7.06 4.02 46.75
C GLU A 237 -6.18 4.89 45.84
N ALA A 238 -5.06 4.36 45.32
CA ALA A 238 -4.24 5.06 44.33
C ALA A 238 -4.94 5.18 42.96
N TYR A 239 -5.71 4.17 42.56
CA TYR A 239 -6.52 4.17 41.34
C TYR A 239 -7.72 5.12 41.46
N SER A 240 -8.28 5.29 42.65
CA SER A 240 -9.37 6.22 42.96
C SER A 240 -8.97 7.69 42.77
N THR A 241 -7.73 8.08 43.10
CA THR A 241 -7.33 9.49 43.02
C THR A 241 -7.02 9.95 41.59
N VAL A 242 -6.40 9.10 40.76
CA VAL A 242 -6.12 9.40 39.33
C VAL A 242 -7.29 9.00 38.43
N GLY A 243 -7.92 7.87 38.74
CA GLY A 243 -9.14 7.40 38.09
C GLY A 243 -10.32 8.32 38.40
N GLY A 244 -10.46 8.85 39.60
CA GLY A 244 -11.55 9.78 39.96
C GLY A 244 -11.56 11.04 39.12
N PHE A 245 -10.38 11.57 38.74
CA PHE A 245 -10.31 12.71 37.83
C PHE A 245 -10.73 12.32 36.40
N LEU A 246 -10.25 11.19 35.87
CA LEU A 246 -10.60 10.70 34.52
C LEU A 246 -12.01 10.10 34.41
N LEU A 247 -12.57 9.59 35.50
CA LEU A 247 -13.90 8.99 35.60
C LEU A 247 -15.01 10.03 35.74
N THR A 248 -14.68 11.29 36.07
CA THR A 248 -15.66 12.35 35.91
C THR A 248 -15.89 12.59 34.41
N PRO A 249 -17.14 12.81 33.98
CA PRO A 249 -17.45 13.20 32.59
C PRO A 249 -16.59 14.39 32.14
N MET A 250 -16.29 15.31 33.07
CA MET A 250 -15.45 16.47 32.83
C MET A 250 -13.99 16.09 32.52
N GLY A 251 -13.38 15.14 33.24
CA GLY A 251 -12.00 14.72 33.00
C GLY A 251 -11.82 13.88 31.73
N THR A 252 -12.81 13.05 31.37
CA THR A 252 -12.83 12.36 30.07
C THR A 252 -12.98 13.37 28.91
N LEU A 253 -13.90 14.34 29.04
CA LEU A 253 -14.03 15.44 28.06
C LEU A 253 -12.74 16.26 27.96
N LEU A 254 -12.10 16.59 29.09
CA LEU A 254 -10.86 17.36 29.10
C LEU A 254 -9.72 16.59 28.42
N PHE A 255 -9.61 15.28 28.67
CA PHE A 255 -8.58 14.43 28.06
C PHE A 255 -8.76 14.34 26.54
N TRP A 256 -9.99 14.11 26.05
CA TRP A 256 -10.26 14.06 24.61
C TRP A 256 -10.16 15.43 23.94
N ALA A 257 -10.56 16.51 24.63
CA ALA A 257 -10.35 17.88 24.16
C ALA A 257 -8.85 18.20 24.05
N LEU A 258 -8.04 17.83 25.04
CA LEU A 258 -6.59 18.03 25.02
C LEU A 258 -5.93 17.19 23.92
N LEU A 259 -6.36 15.95 23.70
CA LEU A 259 -5.86 15.11 22.61
C LEU A 259 -6.25 15.68 21.23
N GLY A 260 -7.48 16.20 21.09
CA GLY A 260 -7.94 16.92 19.91
C GLY A 260 -7.12 18.18 19.64
N VAL A 261 -6.83 18.98 20.69
CA VAL A 261 -5.97 20.17 20.60
C VAL A 261 -4.55 19.79 20.21
N VAL A 262 -3.93 18.76 20.79
CA VAL A 262 -2.58 18.30 20.42
C VAL A 262 -2.53 17.84 18.97
N THR A 263 -3.57 17.14 18.50
CA THR A 263 -3.67 16.70 17.10
C THR A 263 -3.84 17.89 16.15
N ALA A 264 -4.67 18.87 16.52
CA ALA A 264 -4.87 20.09 15.75
C ALA A 264 -3.64 21.00 15.70
N VAL A 265 -2.89 21.10 16.80
CA VAL A 265 -1.62 21.85 16.88
C VAL A 265 -0.57 21.18 15.99
N ASN A 266 -0.41 19.85 16.05
CA ASN A 266 0.53 19.14 15.18
C ASN A 266 0.19 19.30 13.69
N ALA A 267 -1.10 19.25 13.32
CA ALA A 267 -1.52 19.51 11.96
C ALA A 267 -1.29 20.98 11.53
N SER A 268 -1.48 21.93 12.45
CA SER A 268 -1.23 23.36 12.21
C SER A 268 0.26 23.67 12.04
N VAL A 269 1.15 22.98 12.76
CA VAL A 269 2.61 23.07 12.59
C VAL A 269 3.03 22.56 11.21
N LEU A 270 2.48 21.44 10.75
CA LEU A 270 2.73 20.93 9.40
C LEU A 270 2.20 21.87 8.30
N LEU A 271 1.04 22.48 8.54
CA LEU A 271 0.49 23.50 7.64
C LEU A 271 1.39 24.75 7.62
N TYR A 272 1.91 25.17 8.78
CA TYR A 272 2.84 26.28 8.90
C TYR A 272 4.16 26.01 8.18
N GLU A 273 4.74 24.80 8.31
CA GLU A 273 5.93 24.40 7.55
C GLU A 273 5.69 24.43 6.03
N ALA A 274 4.53 23.96 5.56
CA ALA A 274 4.16 24.03 4.15
C ALA A 274 3.99 25.48 3.65
N VAL A 275 3.38 26.35 4.46
CA VAL A 275 3.23 27.79 4.16
C VAL A 275 4.57 28.52 4.19
N MET A 276 5.46 28.19 5.11
CA MET A 276 6.82 28.75 5.18
C MET A 276 7.66 28.30 3.98
N LYS A 277 7.55 27.04 3.56
CA LYS A 277 8.20 26.53 2.34
C LYS A 277 7.67 27.24 1.07
N LYS A 278 6.37 27.57 1.02
CA LYS A 278 5.77 28.42 -0.01
C LYS A 278 6.36 29.83 0.00
N LYS A 279 6.49 30.46 1.16
CA LYS A 279 7.07 31.82 1.29
C LYS A 279 8.54 31.84 0.88
N LEU A 280 9.32 30.82 1.23
CA LEU A 280 10.73 30.67 0.86
C LEU A 280 10.93 30.40 -0.64
N LEU A 281 9.96 29.75 -1.30
CA LEU A 281 9.93 29.58 -2.75
C LEU A 281 9.47 30.86 -3.49
N GLN A 282 8.57 31.63 -2.88
CA GLN A 282 8.14 32.94 -3.41
C GLN A 282 9.23 34.01 -3.26
N GLU A 283 9.99 34.00 -2.15
CA GLU A 283 11.12 34.91 -1.92
C GLU A 283 12.33 34.59 -2.81
N LYS A 284 12.45 33.35 -3.30
CA LYS A 284 13.41 32.96 -4.35
C LYS A 284 12.92 33.27 -5.78
N GLY A 285 11.68 33.70 -5.94
CA GLY A 285 11.04 34.02 -7.21
C GLY A 285 11.27 35.47 -7.65
N ILE A 286 12.51 35.81 -8.02
CA ILE A 286 12.78 37.00 -8.82
C ILE A 286 12.40 36.69 -10.28
N SER A 287 11.51 37.53 -10.81
CA SER A 287 11.08 37.72 -12.20
C SER A 287 10.54 36.52 -13.02
N ILE A 288 9.46 35.87 -12.54
CA ILE A 288 8.65 34.95 -13.39
C ILE A 288 7.65 35.71 -14.28
N LYS A 289 7.24 36.93 -13.87
CA LYS A 289 6.23 37.70 -14.62
C LYS A 289 6.76 38.23 -15.96
N GLU A 290 8.00 38.72 -16.01
CA GLU A 290 8.58 39.25 -17.26
C GLU A 290 8.85 38.11 -18.26
N GLU A 291 9.30 36.95 -17.77
CA GLU A 291 9.57 35.78 -18.62
C GLU A 291 8.28 35.16 -19.20
N ALA A 292 7.17 35.18 -18.44
CA ALA A 292 5.87 34.71 -18.90
C ALA A 292 5.27 35.61 -20.00
N GLU A 293 5.38 36.94 -19.85
CA GLU A 293 4.90 37.90 -20.86
C GLU A 293 5.70 37.78 -22.18
N ASP A 294 7.01 37.55 -22.10
CA ASP A 294 7.84 37.34 -23.29
C ASP A 294 7.51 36.02 -24.00
N ILE A 295 7.18 34.95 -23.26
CA ILE A 295 6.77 33.68 -23.86
C ILE A 295 5.37 33.80 -24.49
N GLU A 296 4.46 34.56 -23.89
CA GLU A 296 3.14 34.82 -24.47
C GLU A 296 3.23 35.61 -25.79
N LYS A 297 4.16 36.59 -25.87
CA LYS A 297 4.50 37.27 -27.14
C LYS A 297 5.10 36.34 -28.19
N LEU A 298 5.83 35.29 -27.79
CA LEU A 298 6.36 34.30 -28.72
C LEU A 298 5.29 33.34 -29.22
N LYS A 299 4.31 32.98 -28.39
CA LYS A 299 3.18 32.11 -28.77
C LYS A 299 2.26 32.73 -29.83
N THR A 300 2.29 34.05 -30.01
CA THR A 300 1.47 34.75 -31.03
C THR A 300 2.17 34.93 -32.38
N LYS A 301 3.48 34.66 -32.47
CA LYS A 301 4.19 34.62 -33.77
C LYS A 301 3.76 33.39 -34.57
N ASN A 302 3.73 33.50 -35.90
CA ASN A 302 3.55 32.34 -36.77
C ASN A 302 4.68 31.33 -36.56
N ALA A 303 4.35 30.03 -36.59
CA ALA A 303 5.30 28.96 -36.31
C ALA A 303 6.51 28.93 -37.28
N GLU A 304 6.34 29.48 -38.49
CA GLU A 304 7.39 29.60 -39.51
C GLU A 304 8.42 30.69 -39.19
N ASP A 305 8.06 31.68 -38.38
CA ASP A 305 8.91 32.84 -38.03
C ASP A 305 9.72 32.63 -36.75
N LEU A 306 9.54 31.49 -36.06
CA LEU A 306 10.24 31.16 -34.82
C LEU A 306 11.62 30.55 -35.12
N THR A 307 12.65 31.13 -34.54
CA THR A 307 14.00 30.54 -34.51
C THR A 307 14.01 29.25 -33.68
N ASP A 308 14.96 28.34 -33.95
CA ASP A 308 15.07 27.07 -33.21
C ASP A 308 15.27 27.28 -31.70
N ALA A 309 15.92 28.38 -31.32
CA ALA A 309 16.07 28.79 -29.92
C ALA A 309 14.73 29.21 -29.28
N GLU A 310 13.88 29.93 -30.01
CA GLU A 310 12.54 30.31 -29.54
C GLU A 310 11.61 29.09 -29.43
N LYS A 311 11.68 28.15 -30.40
CA LYS A 311 10.95 26.86 -30.34
C LYS A 311 11.35 26.06 -29.09
N THR A 312 12.65 25.93 -28.84
CA THR A 312 13.17 25.25 -27.65
C THR A 312 12.68 25.91 -26.35
N LYS A 313 12.63 27.25 -26.32
CA LYS A 313 12.12 27.99 -25.15
C LYS A 313 10.63 27.73 -24.91
N ILE A 314 9.83 27.65 -25.98
CA ILE A 314 8.39 27.31 -25.90
C ILE A 314 8.21 25.88 -25.37
N ASP A 315 8.96 24.91 -25.87
CA ASP A 315 8.87 23.51 -25.44
C ASP A 315 9.28 23.34 -23.97
N MET A 316 10.32 24.04 -23.52
CA MET A 316 10.73 24.04 -22.12
C MET A 316 9.66 24.63 -21.19
N GLU A 317 8.97 25.69 -21.60
CA GLU A 317 7.90 26.27 -20.77
C GLU A 317 6.65 25.38 -20.77
N ALA A 318 6.33 24.71 -21.89
CA ALA A 318 5.26 23.70 -21.93
C ALA A 318 5.55 22.54 -20.97
N ALA A 319 6.80 22.06 -20.92
CA ALA A 319 7.23 21.04 -19.97
C ALA A 319 7.13 21.53 -18.50
N ARG A 320 7.50 22.79 -18.24
CA ARG A 320 7.33 23.40 -16.90
C ARG A 320 5.86 23.54 -16.51
N GLU A 321 4.98 23.93 -17.43
CA GLU A 321 3.55 24.04 -17.20
C GLU A 321 2.91 22.67 -16.91
N ALA A 322 3.30 21.63 -17.66
CA ALA A 322 2.90 20.25 -17.37
C ALA A 322 3.36 19.79 -15.97
N ALA A 323 4.60 20.12 -15.58
CA ALA A 323 5.11 19.82 -14.24
C ALA A 323 4.35 20.57 -13.13
N ARG A 324 4.00 21.85 -13.34
CA ARG A 324 3.17 22.64 -12.40
C ARG A 324 1.77 22.04 -12.25
N LYS A 325 1.17 21.56 -13.35
CA LYS A 325 -0.14 20.90 -13.34
C LYS A 325 -0.08 19.58 -12.55
N LYS A 326 0.92 18.74 -12.79
CA LYS A 326 1.12 17.48 -12.04
C LYS A 326 1.35 17.74 -10.54
N ASP A 327 2.13 18.75 -10.18
CA ASP A 327 2.31 19.15 -8.78
C ASP A 327 1.00 19.68 -8.15
N ALA A 328 0.17 20.41 -8.89
CA ALA A 328 -1.15 20.85 -8.42
C ALA A 328 -2.10 19.67 -8.17
N GLU A 329 -2.11 18.67 -9.06
CA GLU A 329 -2.88 17.43 -8.89
C GLU A 329 -2.42 16.64 -7.66
N LEU A 330 -1.12 16.47 -7.46
CA LEU A 330 -0.55 15.82 -6.27
C LEU A 330 -0.91 16.57 -4.98
N ARG A 331 -0.90 17.91 -5.01
CA ARG A 331 -1.33 18.74 -3.87
C ARG A 331 -2.82 18.57 -3.57
N GLN A 332 -3.66 18.51 -4.60
CA GLN A 332 -5.10 18.27 -4.45
C GLN A 332 -5.36 16.89 -3.83
N GLN A 333 -4.63 15.86 -4.28
CA GLN A 333 -4.71 14.51 -3.73
C GLN A 333 -4.23 14.44 -2.27
N ALA A 334 -3.13 15.12 -1.93
CA ALA A 334 -2.63 15.21 -0.57
C ALA A 334 -3.62 15.95 0.35
N SER A 335 -4.17 17.08 -0.11
CA SER A 335 -5.20 17.83 0.62
C SER A 335 -6.44 16.99 0.87
N TRP A 336 -6.91 16.24 -0.13
CA TRP A 336 -8.05 15.35 -0.01
C TRP A 336 -7.77 14.22 1.01
N SER A 337 -6.57 13.64 1.00
CA SER A 337 -6.17 12.60 1.94
C SER A 337 -6.13 13.11 3.39
N VAL A 338 -5.62 14.33 3.60
CA VAL A 338 -5.61 15.00 4.91
C VAL A 338 -7.04 15.29 5.37
N ASN A 339 -7.90 15.80 4.49
CA ASN A 339 -9.31 16.04 4.82
C ASN A 339 -10.06 14.75 5.17
N MET A 340 -9.75 13.63 4.50
CA MET A 340 -10.33 12.33 4.85
C MET A 340 -9.85 11.82 6.21
N LEU A 341 -8.60 12.06 6.58
CA LEU A 341 -8.10 11.76 7.93
C LEU A 341 -8.79 12.62 8.99
N PHE A 342 -8.97 13.92 8.74
CA PHE A 342 -9.75 14.79 9.63
C PHE A 342 -11.19 14.34 9.75
N PHE A 343 -11.83 13.96 8.66
CA PHE A 343 -13.20 13.45 8.65
C PHE A 343 -13.31 12.14 9.43
N GLY A 344 -12.40 11.19 9.21
CA GLY A 344 -12.34 9.93 9.97
C GLY A 344 -12.11 10.16 11.47
N ALA A 345 -11.24 11.09 11.83
CA ALA A 345 -11.02 11.48 13.24
C ALA A 345 -12.27 12.13 13.85
N ALA A 346 -12.93 13.03 13.12
CA ALA A 346 -14.17 13.68 13.56
C ALA A 346 -15.31 12.67 13.76
N VAL A 347 -15.47 11.70 12.84
CA VAL A 347 -16.45 10.62 12.98
C VAL A 347 -16.13 9.74 14.20
N THR A 348 -14.85 9.44 14.45
CA THR A 348 -14.44 8.66 15.63
C THR A 348 -14.70 9.41 16.94
N ILE A 349 -14.41 10.72 16.97
CA ILE A 349 -14.70 11.57 18.14
C ILE A 349 -16.21 11.67 18.35
N ALA A 350 -16.99 11.86 17.27
CA ALA A 350 -18.44 11.88 17.33
C ALA A 350 -18.99 10.56 17.84
N ASP A 351 -18.43 9.41 17.44
CA ASP A 351 -18.81 8.09 17.94
C ASP A 351 -18.54 7.96 19.46
N VAL A 352 -17.35 8.39 19.92
CA VAL A 352 -17.00 8.36 21.36
C VAL A 352 -17.91 9.28 22.17
N ILE A 353 -18.15 10.51 21.71
CA ILE A 353 -19.02 11.48 22.39
C ILE A 353 -20.47 10.99 22.35
N TYR A 354 -20.93 10.50 21.20
CA TYR A 354 -22.27 9.96 21.02
C TYR A 354 -22.50 8.81 21.99
N MET A 355 -21.60 7.82 22.07
CA MET A 355 -21.75 6.69 22.97
C MET A 355 -21.75 7.09 24.45
N ALA A 356 -20.90 8.04 24.84
CA ALA A 356 -20.86 8.54 26.22
C ALA A 356 -22.12 9.35 26.59
N THR A 357 -22.61 10.18 25.66
CA THR A 357 -23.88 10.90 25.85
C THR A 357 -25.07 9.95 25.76
N LEU A 358 -25.02 8.87 24.97
CA LEU A 358 -26.05 7.83 24.88
C LEU A 358 -26.21 7.09 26.19
N GLU A 359 -25.11 6.78 26.86
CA GLU A 359 -25.13 6.08 28.14
C GLU A 359 -25.78 6.95 29.24
N GLN A 360 -25.51 8.26 29.23
CA GLN A 360 -26.19 9.23 30.11
C GLN A 360 -27.65 9.52 29.70
N PHE A 361 -27.96 9.60 28.39
CA PHE A 361 -29.30 9.89 27.90
C PHE A 361 -30.23 8.67 27.95
N ALA A 362 -29.72 7.45 27.80
CA ALA A 362 -30.51 6.22 27.92
C ALA A 362 -31.06 6.06 29.35
N THR A 363 -30.36 6.59 30.36
CA THR A 363 -30.85 6.62 31.74
C THR A 363 -31.96 7.66 32.00
N GLU A 364 -32.00 8.78 31.28
CA GLU A 364 -33.02 9.84 31.50
C GLU A 364 -34.17 9.85 30.47
N ILE A 365 -33.92 9.48 29.21
CA ILE A 365 -34.89 9.54 28.09
C ILE A 365 -35.32 8.14 27.62
N GLY A 366 -34.87 7.06 28.26
CA GLY A 366 -35.18 5.66 27.93
C GLY A 366 -36.68 5.29 27.86
N GLN A 367 -37.60 6.21 28.15
CA GLN A 367 -39.04 6.05 27.96
C GLN A 367 -39.63 6.73 26.71
N ARG A 368 -38.89 7.56 25.96
CA ARG A 368 -39.48 8.41 24.90
C ARG A 368 -38.95 8.21 23.48
N MET A 369 -37.81 7.54 23.27
CA MET A 369 -37.34 7.23 21.92
C MET A 369 -37.36 5.73 21.63
N PRO A 370 -37.90 5.29 20.48
CA PRO A 370 -37.89 3.88 20.10
C PRO A 370 -36.45 3.35 19.93
N PRO A 371 -36.12 2.17 20.47
CA PRO A 371 -34.81 1.52 20.31
C PRO A 371 -34.33 1.40 18.85
N ALA A 372 -35.26 1.37 17.89
CA ALA A 372 -34.99 1.32 16.46
C ALA A 372 -34.24 2.55 15.93
N VAL A 373 -34.49 3.74 16.48
CA VAL A 373 -33.82 4.99 16.06
C VAL A 373 -32.35 4.95 16.46
N PHE A 374 -32.06 4.49 17.68
CA PHE A 374 -30.69 4.33 18.19
C PHE A 374 -29.87 3.35 17.36
N LEU A 375 -30.44 2.19 17.05
CA LEU A 375 -29.78 1.17 16.24
C LEU A 375 -29.51 1.65 14.80
N THR A 376 -30.37 2.53 14.28
CA THR A 376 -30.21 3.09 12.93
C THR A 376 -29.04 4.08 12.88
N VAL A 377 -28.90 4.94 13.89
CA VAL A 377 -27.79 5.92 13.96
C VAL A 377 -26.44 5.23 14.20
N ASP A 378 -26.39 4.23 15.09
CA ASP A 378 -25.16 3.45 15.35
C ASP A 378 -24.69 2.70 14.08
N ASN A 379 -25.60 2.02 13.38
CA ASN A 379 -25.26 1.35 12.12
C ASN A 379 -24.80 2.33 11.03
N MET A 380 -25.37 3.54 10.95
CA MET A 380 -24.94 4.58 10.01
C MET A 380 -23.50 5.06 10.29
N LEU A 381 -23.16 5.27 11.56
CA LEU A 381 -21.81 5.72 11.97
C LEU A 381 -20.75 4.63 11.73
N VAL A 382 -21.07 3.37 12.05
CA VAL A 382 -20.18 2.22 11.79
C VAL A 382 -19.97 2.01 10.30
N LEU A 383 -21.03 2.10 9.48
CA LEU A 383 -20.93 1.94 8.03
C LEU A 383 -20.11 3.07 7.40
N THR A 384 -20.30 4.31 7.85
CA THR A 384 -19.53 5.47 7.40
C THR A 384 -18.04 5.32 7.74
N SER A 385 -17.74 4.88 8.96
CA SER A 385 -16.36 4.62 9.40
C SER A 385 -15.69 3.52 8.58
N LEU A 386 -16.41 2.44 8.27
CA LEU A 386 -15.89 1.34 7.44
C LEU A 386 -15.63 1.77 5.99
N LEU A 387 -16.48 2.63 5.41
CA LEU A 387 -16.30 3.14 4.05
C LEU A 387 -15.11 4.10 3.95
N VAL A 388 -14.90 4.94 4.98
CA VAL A 388 -13.76 5.87 5.05
C VAL A 388 -12.45 5.13 5.31
N ILE A 389 -12.42 4.20 6.27
CA ILE A 389 -11.20 3.44 6.64
C ILE A 389 -10.84 2.39 5.59
N GLY A 390 -11.84 1.77 4.96
CA GLY A 390 -11.66 0.73 3.96
C GLY A 390 -11.09 1.20 2.62
N GLY A 391 -10.84 2.50 2.45
CA GLY A 391 -10.30 3.06 1.21
C GLY A 391 -11.25 2.95 0.02
N LEU A 392 -12.51 2.53 0.22
CA LEU A 392 -13.52 2.42 -0.84
C LEU A 392 -13.91 3.78 -1.44
N LEU A 393 -13.51 4.88 -0.81
CA LEU A 393 -13.66 6.24 -1.32
C LEU A 393 -12.38 6.80 -1.99
N GLY A 394 -11.27 6.06 -2.06
CA GLY A 394 -10.01 6.54 -2.63
C GLY A 394 -9.30 5.51 -3.52
N GLU A 395 -9.28 5.74 -4.82
CA GLU A 395 -8.41 5.06 -5.78
C GLU A 395 -6.97 5.55 -5.61
N THR A 396 -6.05 4.83 -4.95
CA THR A 396 -4.66 5.37 -4.88
C THR A 396 -3.48 4.42 -5.01
N ASN A 397 -3.61 3.10 -5.19
CA ASN A 397 -2.39 2.27 -5.36
C ASN A 397 -2.31 1.47 -6.68
N ALA A 398 -3.38 1.41 -7.47
CA ALA A 398 -3.34 0.71 -8.76
C ALA A 398 -2.78 1.57 -9.90
N LEU A 399 -2.91 2.91 -9.80
CA LEU A 399 -2.53 3.84 -10.86
C LEU A 399 -1.01 4.03 -10.97
N GLU A 400 -0.28 4.04 -9.86
CA GLU A 400 1.19 4.26 -9.87
C GLU A 400 1.93 3.05 -10.48
N GLU A 401 1.48 1.82 -10.20
CA GLU A 401 1.99 0.62 -10.87
C GLU A 401 1.59 0.57 -12.36
N LEU A 402 0.42 1.10 -12.72
CA LEU A 402 -0.04 1.18 -14.12
C LEU A 402 0.71 2.26 -14.92
N GLU A 403 1.03 3.39 -14.30
CA GLU A 403 1.77 4.50 -14.91
C GLU A 403 3.23 4.09 -15.14
N VAL A 404 3.84 3.37 -14.20
CA VAL A 404 5.17 2.74 -14.38
C VAL A 404 5.15 1.69 -15.50
N LEU A 405 4.07 0.90 -15.62
CA LEU A 405 3.92 -0.06 -16.73
C LEU A 405 3.73 0.62 -18.10
N LYS A 406 3.03 1.77 -18.15
CA LYS A 406 2.91 2.60 -19.37
C LYS A 406 4.25 3.24 -19.74
N GLU A 407 5.00 3.76 -18.78
CA GLU A 407 6.35 4.31 -19.02
C GLU A 407 7.33 3.26 -19.55
N MET A 408 7.26 2.01 -19.05
CA MET A 408 8.09 0.91 -19.56
C MET A 408 7.83 0.57 -21.03
N GLN A 409 6.66 0.88 -21.58
CA GLN A 409 6.35 0.65 -23.01
C GLN A 409 7.05 1.66 -23.95
N HIS A 410 7.57 2.78 -23.41
CA HIS A 410 8.25 3.82 -24.18
C HIS A 410 9.78 3.73 -24.15
N MET A 411 10.36 2.75 -23.44
CA MET A 411 11.81 2.57 -23.41
C MET A 411 12.35 2.32 -24.83
N GLY A 412 13.36 3.09 -25.23
CA GLY A 412 14.04 2.94 -26.53
C GLY A 412 13.44 3.70 -27.70
N ARG A 413 12.53 4.66 -27.46
CA ARG A 413 12.03 5.57 -28.49
C ARG A 413 12.70 6.93 -28.37
N SER A 414 13.79 7.13 -29.10
CA SER A 414 14.28 8.47 -29.38
C SER A 414 13.36 9.08 -30.44
N HIS A 415 12.58 10.10 -30.09
CA HIS A 415 11.74 10.86 -31.05
C HIS A 415 10.76 9.98 -31.85
N GLY A 416 10.22 8.91 -31.25
CA GLY A 416 9.30 7.98 -31.92
C GLY A 416 9.98 6.93 -32.81
N GLN A 417 11.28 7.01 -33.05
CA GLN A 417 12.02 5.98 -33.77
C GLN A 417 12.81 5.08 -32.81
N ARG A 418 12.75 3.77 -33.07
CA ARG A 418 13.63 2.79 -32.45
C ARG A 418 14.99 2.87 -33.12
N ILE A 419 15.97 3.37 -32.39
CA ILE A 419 17.36 3.43 -32.84
C ILE A 419 18.10 2.34 -32.08
N ALA A 420 18.64 1.36 -32.82
CA ALA A 420 19.58 0.40 -32.26
C ALA A 420 20.85 1.15 -31.84
N PHE A 421 21.30 0.90 -30.62
CA PHE A 421 22.53 1.47 -30.09
C PHE A 421 23.46 0.32 -29.65
N PRO A 422 24.47 -0.05 -30.45
CA PRO A 422 25.38 -1.16 -30.15
C PRO A 422 26.44 -0.81 -29.09
N GLY A 423 26.32 0.35 -28.44
CA GLY A 423 27.38 0.93 -27.62
C GLY A 423 28.39 1.74 -28.44
N LYS A 424 29.06 2.68 -27.79
CA LYS A 424 30.10 3.53 -28.37
C LYS A 424 31.18 3.84 -27.34
N VAL A 425 32.29 3.11 -27.45
CA VAL A 425 33.49 3.30 -26.61
C VAL A 425 34.49 4.20 -27.34
N ASN A 426 34.72 5.40 -26.79
CA ASN A 426 35.63 6.38 -27.36
C ASN A 426 37.02 6.26 -26.72
N PRO A 427 38.10 5.98 -27.48
CA PRO A 427 39.45 5.85 -26.93
C PRO A 427 39.98 7.06 -26.17
N LYS A 428 39.46 8.26 -26.44
CA LYS A 428 39.89 9.50 -25.79
C LYS A 428 39.15 9.82 -24.49
N SER A 429 38.05 9.12 -24.22
CA SER A 429 37.29 9.38 -23.00
C SER A 429 37.98 8.76 -21.79
N LYS A 430 37.85 9.43 -20.64
CA LYS A 430 38.27 8.91 -19.33
C LYS A 430 37.15 8.15 -18.61
N HIS A 431 35.90 8.30 -19.04
CA HIS A 431 34.73 7.81 -18.35
C HIS A 431 33.90 6.92 -19.28
N CYS A 432 33.38 5.81 -18.79
CA CYS A 432 32.48 4.93 -19.53
C CYS A 432 31.25 4.59 -18.69
N ILE A 433 30.06 4.98 -19.15
CA ILE A 433 28.81 4.47 -18.57
C ILE A 433 28.65 3.02 -19.05
N VAL A 434 28.72 2.08 -18.12
CA VAL A 434 28.65 0.64 -18.42
C VAL A 434 27.33 0.00 -18.05
N SER A 435 26.53 0.63 -17.18
CA SER A 435 25.18 0.17 -16.89
C SER A 435 24.28 1.36 -16.62
N PHE A 436 23.14 1.40 -17.30
CA PHE A 436 22.17 2.49 -17.17
C PHE A 436 20.73 1.97 -17.13
N PRO A 437 19.88 2.49 -16.24
CA PRO A 437 18.52 2.00 -16.09
C PRO A 437 17.63 2.46 -17.24
N GLY A 438 17.15 1.52 -18.05
CA GLY A 438 16.29 1.82 -19.20
C GLY A 438 14.98 2.55 -18.87
N LYS A 439 14.51 2.50 -17.60
CA LYS A 439 13.31 3.24 -17.15
C LYS A 439 13.46 4.76 -17.32
N TYR A 440 14.69 5.27 -17.30
CA TYR A 440 15.00 6.70 -17.39
C TYR A 440 15.27 7.07 -18.85
N ALA A 441 14.26 6.93 -19.70
CA ALA A 441 14.38 7.15 -21.14
C ALA A 441 14.92 8.55 -21.52
N PRO A 442 14.48 9.67 -20.88
CA PRO A 442 15.03 10.99 -21.19
C PRO A 442 16.54 11.11 -20.91
N GLU A 443 16.99 10.58 -19.76
CA GLU A 443 18.40 10.55 -19.38
C GLU A 443 19.22 9.62 -20.28
N TRP A 444 18.65 8.46 -20.65
CA TRP A 444 19.24 7.55 -21.61
C TRP A 444 19.47 8.22 -22.97
N ASP A 445 18.44 8.87 -23.52
CA ASP A 445 18.53 9.58 -24.79
C ASP A 445 19.55 10.73 -24.72
N ALA A 446 19.63 11.42 -23.58
CA ALA A 446 20.65 12.43 -23.34
C ALA A 446 22.06 11.82 -23.31
N ALA A 447 22.25 10.64 -22.71
CA ALA A 447 23.52 9.93 -22.71
C ALA A 447 23.94 9.54 -24.14
N VAL A 448 23.03 8.96 -24.92
CA VAL A 448 23.28 8.57 -26.32
C VAL A 448 23.67 9.80 -27.15
N ARG A 449 22.86 10.87 -27.12
CA ARG A 449 23.14 12.13 -27.85
C ARG A 449 24.49 12.72 -27.48
N MET A 450 24.87 12.67 -26.20
CA MET A 450 26.15 13.20 -25.74
C MET A 450 27.33 12.44 -26.34
N VAL A 451 27.25 11.10 -26.42
CA VAL A 451 28.32 10.29 -27.03
C VAL A 451 28.33 10.41 -28.56
N GLU A 452 27.20 10.72 -29.19
CA GLU A 452 27.10 11.00 -30.62
C GLU A 452 27.71 12.36 -31.00
N VAL A 453 27.27 13.43 -30.34
CA VAL A 453 27.62 14.82 -30.70
C VAL A 453 28.98 15.23 -30.15
N ARG A 454 29.33 14.83 -28.92
CA ARG A 454 30.57 15.26 -28.25
C ARG A 454 31.57 14.12 -28.19
N ALA A 455 32.22 13.88 -29.33
CA ALA A 455 33.28 12.88 -29.43
C ALA A 455 34.42 13.17 -28.44
N GLY A 456 34.40 12.53 -27.27
CA GLY A 456 35.50 12.51 -26.30
C GLY A 456 35.07 12.69 -24.85
N THR A 457 33.84 13.15 -24.58
CA THR A 457 33.43 13.46 -23.20
C THR A 457 33.16 12.21 -22.38
N CYS A 458 32.46 11.23 -22.94
CA CYS A 458 32.09 9.98 -22.25
C CYS A 458 31.99 8.84 -23.28
N SER A 459 32.36 7.64 -22.87
CA SER A 459 31.99 6.38 -23.55
C SER A 459 30.66 5.87 -23.00
N LEU A 460 29.92 5.12 -23.81
CA LEU A 460 28.69 4.43 -23.38
C LEU A 460 28.76 2.98 -23.86
N ALA A 461 29.03 2.04 -22.95
CA ALA A 461 29.11 0.61 -23.28
C ALA A 461 27.75 -0.08 -23.27
N CYS A 462 26.74 0.53 -22.64
CA CYS A 462 25.37 0.06 -22.65
C CYS A 462 24.87 -0.15 -24.09
N VAL A 463 24.12 -1.23 -24.29
CA VAL A 463 23.57 -1.59 -25.61
C VAL A 463 22.05 -1.59 -25.58
N PHE A 464 21.44 -1.26 -26.71
CA PHE A 464 20.01 -1.31 -26.90
C PHE A 464 19.71 -1.84 -28.31
N LEU A 465 19.31 -3.10 -28.41
CA LEU A 465 19.09 -3.78 -29.70
C LEU A 465 17.60 -3.80 -30.00
N THR A 466 17.20 -3.19 -31.10
CA THR A 466 15.77 -2.94 -31.41
C THR A 466 15.17 -3.89 -32.43
N ASP A 467 16.01 -4.58 -33.19
CA ASP A 467 15.61 -5.40 -34.32
C ASP A 467 16.60 -6.55 -34.51
N ARG A 468 16.23 -7.50 -35.37
CA ARG A 468 16.98 -8.73 -35.56
C ARG A 468 18.33 -8.51 -36.24
N GLU A 469 18.42 -7.53 -37.13
CA GLU A 469 19.67 -7.20 -37.85
C GLU A 469 20.72 -6.69 -36.88
N ASN A 470 20.28 -5.90 -35.89
CA ASN A 470 21.09 -5.41 -34.78
C ASN A 470 21.17 -6.39 -33.60
N GLY A 471 20.70 -7.64 -33.74
CA GLY A 471 20.93 -8.69 -32.74
C GLY A 471 19.80 -9.01 -31.76
N LEU A 472 18.64 -8.32 -31.83
CA LEU A 472 17.47 -8.69 -31.04
C LEU A 472 16.99 -10.10 -31.42
N GLY A 473 16.84 -10.98 -30.44
CA GLY A 473 16.47 -12.38 -30.66
C GLY A 473 17.63 -13.27 -31.12
N LEU A 474 18.86 -12.74 -31.24
CA LEU A 474 20.03 -13.54 -31.57
C LEU A 474 20.73 -14.07 -30.30
N HIS A 475 21.21 -15.30 -30.41
CA HIS A 475 21.97 -15.98 -29.36
C HIS A 475 23.44 -16.02 -29.73
N LYS A 476 24.30 -15.78 -28.74
CA LYS A 476 25.75 -15.83 -28.91
C LYS A 476 26.36 -16.87 -28.01
N ASP A 477 27.28 -17.65 -28.55
CA ASP A 477 28.01 -18.67 -27.80
C ASP A 477 28.73 -18.05 -26.60
N ASN A 478 28.63 -18.74 -25.47
CA ASN A 478 29.39 -18.44 -24.27
C ASN A 478 30.75 -19.15 -24.38
N PRO A 479 31.87 -18.43 -24.54
CA PRO A 479 33.19 -19.06 -24.62
C PRO A 479 33.57 -19.82 -23.35
N GLU A 480 32.96 -19.50 -22.20
CA GLU A 480 33.17 -20.21 -20.93
C GLU A 480 32.43 -21.54 -20.85
N GLN A 481 31.40 -21.73 -21.69
CA GLN A 481 30.59 -22.95 -21.75
C GLN A 481 30.36 -23.32 -23.23
N PRO A 482 31.37 -23.90 -23.91
CA PRO A 482 31.30 -24.21 -25.32
C PRO A 482 30.05 -25.02 -25.68
N GLY A 483 29.36 -24.60 -26.75
CA GLY A 483 28.09 -25.20 -27.20
C GLY A 483 26.85 -24.69 -26.46
N GLN A 484 26.99 -23.79 -25.50
CA GLN A 484 25.88 -23.09 -24.86
C GLN A 484 25.97 -21.59 -25.11
N CYS A 485 24.82 -20.93 -25.28
CA CYS A 485 24.79 -19.46 -25.39
C CYS A 485 24.80 -18.80 -24.00
N TRP A 486 25.08 -17.49 -23.96
CA TRP A 486 25.09 -16.71 -22.71
C TRP A 486 23.80 -16.79 -21.89
N CYS A 487 22.64 -17.09 -22.50
CA CYS A 487 21.38 -17.24 -21.76
C CYS A 487 21.49 -18.20 -20.56
N LYS A 488 22.29 -19.26 -20.65
CA LYS A 488 22.43 -20.25 -19.56
C LYS A 488 23.19 -19.71 -18.35
N ALA A 489 24.05 -18.71 -18.55
CA ALA A 489 24.75 -18.02 -17.47
C ALA A 489 23.95 -16.83 -16.93
N LEU A 490 23.21 -16.13 -17.80
CA LEU A 490 22.48 -14.90 -17.47
C LEU A 490 21.13 -15.14 -16.79
N TYR A 491 20.50 -16.27 -17.09
CA TYR A 491 19.13 -16.55 -16.71
C TYR A 491 19.02 -17.91 -16.02
N PRO A 492 18.19 -18.05 -14.98
CA PRO A 492 17.90 -19.33 -14.35
C PRO A 492 17.50 -20.41 -15.38
N PRO A 493 18.02 -21.65 -15.25
CA PRO A 493 17.60 -22.76 -16.09
C PRO A 493 16.08 -22.97 -16.01
N GLY A 494 15.42 -23.15 -17.16
CA GLY A 494 13.98 -23.37 -17.21
C GLY A 494 13.13 -22.13 -16.87
N GLN A 495 13.72 -20.94 -16.73
CA GLN A 495 12.98 -19.71 -16.44
C GLN A 495 11.94 -19.37 -17.51
N PHE A 496 12.22 -19.70 -18.77
CA PHE A 496 11.37 -19.28 -19.88
C PHE A 496 10.34 -20.35 -20.22
N SER A 497 9.09 -20.00 -19.96
CA SER A 497 7.92 -20.79 -20.30
C SER A 497 7.51 -20.57 -21.77
N PRO A 498 6.68 -21.44 -22.35
CA PRO A 498 6.05 -21.20 -23.65
C PRO A 498 5.36 -19.83 -23.75
N ALA A 499 4.80 -19.30 -22.66
CA ALA A 499 4.16 -17.99 -22.64
C ALA A 499 5.15 -16.85 -22.97
N ASN A 500 6.43 -17.00 -22.65
CA ASN A 500 7.45 -16.02 -23.03
C ASN A 500 7.68 -15.98 -24.54
N TYR A 501 7.30 -17.02 -25.28
CA TYR A 501 7.42 -17.10 -26.74
C TYR A 501 6.18 -16.57 -27.46
N MET A 502 5.27 -15.92 -26.74
CA MET A 502 4.06 -15.32 -27.28
C MET A 502 4.01 -13.82 -26.99
N MET A 503 3.51 -13.06 -27.95
CA MET A 503 3.13 -11.67 -27.79
C MET A 503 1.64 -11.55 -28.10
N ILE A 504 0.82 -11.41 -27.05
CA ILE A 504 -0.64 -11.38 -27.15
C ILE A 504 -1.12 -9.93 -27.04
N VAL A 505 -1.96 -9.51 -27.99
CA VAL A 505 -2.69 -8.24 -27.95
C VAL A 505 -4.19 -8.54 -27.92
N GLU A 506 -4.77 -8.53 -26.72
CA GLU A 506 -6.18 -8.85 -26.51
C GLU A 506 -7.12 -7.73 -26.98
N ASP A 507 -6.71 -6.47 -26.81
CA ASP A 507 -7.44 -5.31 -27.31
C ASP A 507 -6.50 -4.45 -28.18
N PRO A 508 -6.52 -4.62 -29.51
CA PRO A 508 -5.71 -3.80 -30.40
C PRO A 508 -6.19 -2.36 -30.50
N THR A 509 -7.43 -2.05 -30.10
CA THR A 509 -7.98 -0.68 -30.17
C THR A 509 -7.46 0.21 -29.03
N ALA A 510 -6.99 -0.41 -27.94
CA ALA A 510 -6.33 0.27 -26.84
C ALA A 510 -4.89 0.74 -27.16
N LEU A 511 -4.33 0.33 -28.31
CA LEU A 511 -2.98 0.67 -28.75
C LEU A 511 -3.04 1.58 -29.98
N SER A 512 -2.07 2.49 -30.08
CA SER A 512 -1.88 3.20 -31.35
C SER A 512 -1.46 2.21 -32.45
N ALA A 513 -1.78 2.51 -33.71
CA ALA A 513 -1.34 1.69 -34.84
C ALA A 513 0.19 1.52 -34.88
N GLU A 514 0.92 2.53 -34.39
CA GLU A 514 2.36 2.50 -34.27
C GLU A 514 2.84 1.53 -33.18
N ASP A 515 2.24 1.57 -31.97
CA ASP A 515 2.55 0.62 -30.89
C ASP A 515 2.27 -0.81 -31.30
N LEU A 516 1.18 -1.04 -32.03
CA LEU A 516 0.83 -2.36 -32.53
C LEU A 516 1.88 -2.89 -33.52
N ARG A 517 2.30 -2.06 -34.49
CA ARG A 517 3.39 -2.39 -35.42
C ARG A 517 4.70 -2.66 -34.69
N PHE A 518 4.99 -1.92 -33.62
CA PHE A 518 6.18 -2.17 -32.81
C PHE A 518 6.13 -3.54 -32.12
N LYS A 519 5.00 -3.88 -31.48
CA LYS A 519 4.85 -5.20 -30.85
C LYS A 519 4.97 -6.34 -31.86
N GLU A 520 4.42 -6.16 -33.06
CA GLU A 520 4.53 -7.14 -34.15
C GLU A 520 5.98 -7.28 -34.63
N THR A 521 6.68 -6.17 -34.83
CA THR A 521 8.08 -6.14 -35.26
C THR A 521 9.00 -6.78 -34.21
N ASP A 522 8.78 -6.48 -32.93
CA ASP A 522 9.50 -7.07 -31.80
C ASP A 522 9.28 -8.57 -31.71
N ALA A 523 8.03 -9.01 -31.77
CA ALA A 523 7.69 -10.42 -31.76
C ALA A 523 8.34 -11.16 -32.93
N LYS A 524 8.35 -10.55 -34.12
CA LYS A 524 9.03 -11.09 -35.30
C LYS A 524 10.55 -11.17 -35.10
N ALA A 525 11.18 -10.12 -34.58
CA ALA A 525 12.63 -10.10 -34.34
C ALA A 525 13.07 -11.18 -33.35
N MET A 526 12.34 -11.30 -32.24
CA MET A 526 12.52 -12.32 -31.19
C MET A 526 12.08 -13.73 -31.60
N GLY A 527 11.49 -13.89 -32.80
CA GLY A 527 10.93 -15.16 -33.25
C GLY A 527 9.77 -15.66 -32.38
N GLN A 528 9.06 -14.78 -31.68
CA GLN A 528 7.85 -15.10 -30.92
C GLN A 528 6.64 -15.38 -31.85
N ILE A 529 5.55 -15.86 -31.27
CA ILE A 529 4.23 -15.94 -31.92
C ILE A 529 3.48 -14.64 -31.59
N PHE A 530 3.23 -13.81 -32.59
CA PHE A 530 2.40 -12.62 -32.44
C PHE A 530 0.93 -13.02 -32.64
N LEU A 531 0.08 -12.76 -31.64
CA LEU A 531 -1.33 -13.06 -31.69
C LEU A 531 -2.13 -11.80 -31.32
N LYS A 532 -3.02 -11.38 -32.21
CA LYS A 532 -3.86 -10.18 -32.04
C LYS A 532 -5.32 -10.60 -32.17
N ARG A 533 -6.14 -10.22 -31.20
CA ARG A 533 -7.59 -10.48 -31.27
C ARG A 533 -8.22 -9.60 -32.35
N GLU A 534 -9.04 -10.19 -33.21
CA GLU A 534 -9.75 -9.43 -34.25
C GLU A 534 -11.01 -8.75 -33.69
N ALA A 535 -11.37 -7.60 -34.28
CA ALA A 535 -12.58 -6.89 -33.87
C ALA A 535 -13.82 -7.72 -34.19
N GLY A 536 -14.60 -8.06 -33.16
CA GLY A 536 -15.80 -8.90 -33.29
C GLY A 536 -15.54 -10.41 -33.21
N GLN A 537 -14.29 -10.83 -32.98
CA GLN A 537 -13.95 -12.24 -32.77
C GLN A 537 -14.60 -12.77 -31.48
N ASP A 538 -15.37 -13.87 -31.61
CA ASP A 538 -16.01 -14.49 -30.46
C ASP A 538 -14.97 -15.16 -29.52
N ASP A 539 -15.36 -15.38 -28.27
CA ASP A 539 -14.45 -15.92 -27.25
C ASP A 539 -14.01 -17.36 -27.54
N VAL A 540 -14.80 -18.14 -28.29
CA VAL A 540 -14.50 -19.53 -28.62
C VAL A 540 -13.44 -19.60 -29.71
N GLN A 541 -13.58 -18.80 -30.78
CA GLN A 541 -12.59 -18.63 -31.83
C GLN A 541 -11.27 -18.10 -31.25
N TRP A 542 -11.35 -17.08 -30.39
CA TRP A 542 -10.16 -16.52 -29.73
C TRP A 542 -9.45 -17.58 -28.86
N ALA A 543 -10.20 -18.37 -28.08
CA ALA A 543 -9.63 -19.45 -27.28
C ALA A 543 -8.98 -20.53 -28.15
N GLU A 544 -9.58 -20.89 -29.28
CA GLU A 544 -9.02 -21.87 -30.22
C GLU A 544 -7.70 -21.37 -30.84
N GLU A 545 -7.66 -20.14 -31.32
CA GLU A 545 -6.45 -19.52 -31.88
C GLU A 545 -5.35 -19.37 -30.83
N LYS A 546 -5.72 -18.94 -29.61
CA LYS A 546 -4.79 -18.87 -28.49
C LYS A 546 -4.21 -20.24 -28.16
N GLY A 547 -5.02 -21.30 -28.16
CA GLY A 547 -4.55 -22.67 -27.96
C GLY A 547 -3.56 -23.15 -29.04
N LYS A 548 -3.82 -22.82 -30.32
CA LYS A 548 -2.90 -23.10 -31.44
C LYS A 548 -1.58 -22.34 -31.27
N ALA A 549 -1.66 -21.06 -30.88
CA ALA A 549 -0.50 -20.22 -30.64
C ALA A 549 0.34 -20.70 -29.44
N GLU A 550 -0.30 -21.16 -28.36
CA GLU A 550 0.37 -21.78 -27.20
C GLU A 550 1.13 -23.05 -27.58
N ALA A 551 0.53 -23.93 -28.40
CA ALA A 551 1.21 -25.12 -28.91
C ALA A 551 2.41 -24.77 -29.80
N ALA A 552 2.28 -23.77 -30.68
CA ALA A 552 3.38 -23.28 -31.51
C ALA A 552 4.51 -22.65 -30.67
N ALA A 553 4.15 -21.86 -29.65
CA ALA A 553 5.10 -21.25 -28.73
C ALA A 553 5.84 -22.30 -27.87
N GLN A 554 5.15 -23.36 -27.47
CA GLN A 554 5.77 -24.50 -26.79
C GLN A 554 6.80 -25.20 -27.68
N LYS A 555 6.46 -25.40 -28.96
CA LYS A 555 7.41 -25.96 -29.95
C LYS A 555 8.65 -25.07 -30.09
N LYS A 556 8.47 -23.76 -30.29
CA LYS A 556 9.58 -22.80 -30.39
C LYS A 556 10.44 -22.74 -29.12
N CYS A 557 9.82 -22.78 -27.94
CA CYS A 557 10.54 -22.82 -26.67
C CYS A 557 11.44 -24.07 -26.57
N LYS A 558 10.92 -25.24 -26.97
CA LYS A 558 11.72 -26.47 -27.02
C LYS A 558 12.86 -26.39 -28.04
N GLU A 559 12.58 -25.90 -29.25
CA GLU A 559 13.59 -25.73 -30.32
C GLU A 559 14.70 -24.76 -29.90
N ASN A 560 14.38 -23.70 -29.16
CA ASN A 560 15.36 -22.75 -28.63
C ASN A 560 16.00 -23.21 -27.29
N GLY A 561 15.81 -24.48 -26.90
CA GLY A 561 16.38 -25.04 -25.67
C GLY A 561 15.95 -24.32 -24.37
N GLY A 562 14.77 -23.70 -24.39
CA GLY A 562 14.25 -22.88 -23.29
C GLY A 562 15.09 -21.64 -23.00
N CYS A 563 15.76 -21.07 -24.00
CA CYS A 563 16.52 -19.81 -23.83
C CYS A 563 15.59 -18.59 -23.86
N ALA A 564 16.13 -17.40 -23.63
CA ALA A 564 15.34 -16.17 -23.69
C ALA A 564 14.98 -15.82 -25.15
N PRO A 565 13.72 -15.52 -25.50
CA PRO A 565 13.33 -15.23 -26.88
C PRO A 565 13.94 -13.91 -27.41
N TRP A 566 14.29 -12.97 -26.52
CA TRP A 566 15.01 -11.76 -26.90
C TRP A 566 16.52 -11.96 -27.16
N GLY A 567 17.03 -13.18 -26.96
CA GLY A 567 18.42 -13.50 -27.21
C GLY A 567 19.39 -13.03 -26.12
N CYS A 568 20.68 -13.29 -26.34
CA CYS A 568 21.77 -12.88 -25.44
C CYS A 568 22.92 -12.18 -26.19
N GLN A 569 22.74 -11.86 -27.47
CA GLN A 569 23.68 -11.06 -28.25
C GLN A 569 23.98 -9.71 -27.58
N TRP A 570 22.97 -9.08 -26.97
CA TRP A 570 23.14 -7.84 -26.21
C TRP A 570 24.25 -7.94 -25.15
N PHE A 571 24.30 -9.04 -24.40
CA PHE A 571 25.29 -9.20 -23.35
C PHE A 571 26.69 -9.37 -23.93
N HIS A 572 26.81 -10.07 -25.06
CA HIS A 572 28.09 -10.24 -25.73
C HIS A 572 28.66 -8.91 -26.23
N GLU A 573 27.85 -8.09 -26.89
CA GLU A 573 28.27 -6.76 -27.37
C GLU A 573 28.59 -5.82 -26.22
N TRP A 574 27.73 -5.80 -25.20
CA TRP A 574 27.97 -5.07 -23.96
C TRP A 574 29.30 -5.45 -23.31
N LYS A 575 29.55 -6.76 -23.15
CA LYS A 575 30.79 -7.29 -22.59
C LYS A 575 32.00 -6.83 -23.39
N GLN A 576 31.95 -6.91 -24.72
CA GLN A 576 33.04 -6.43 -25.58
C GLN A 576 33.32 -4.94 -25.39
N ASN A 577 32.26 -4.13 -25.24
CA ASN A 577 32.40 -2.70 -24.98
C ASN A 577 33.02 -2.43 -23.60
N VAL A 578 32.59 -3.16 -22.56
CA VAL A 578 33.15 -3.06 -21.21
C VAL A 578 34.62 -3.47 -21.19
N ASP A 579 34.96 -4.62 -21.77
CA ASP A 579 36.33 -5.12 -21.85
C ASP A 579 37.23 -4.10 -22.57
N LYS A 580 36.73 -3.51 -23.65
CA LYS A 580 37.43 -2.44 -24.39
C LYS A 580 37.62 -1.17 -23.55
N ALA A 581 36.59 -0.72 -22.83
CA ALA A 581 36.68 0.45 -21.95
C ALA A 581 37.68 0.22 -20.80
N ALA A 582 37.67 -0.97 -20.21
CA ALA A 582 38.62 -1.39 -19.18
C ALA A 582 40.07 -1.44 -19.72
N LEU A 583 40.28 -2.00 -20.91
CA LEU A 583 41.60 -2.02 -21.58
C LEU A 583 42.14 -0.61 -21.85
N LEU A 584 41.26 0.34 -22.13
CA LEU A 584 41.59 1.75 -22.33
C LEU A 584 41.79 2.52 -21.01
N GLY A 585 41.66 1.86 -19.85
CA GLY A 585 41.83 2.48 -18.54
C GLY A 585 40.74 3.50 -18.19
N GLN A 586 39.54 3.36 -18.75
CA GLN A 586 38.41 4.25 -18.45
C GLN A 586 37.81 3.91 -17.10
N THR A 587 37.41 4.93 -16.34
CA THR A 587 36.59 4.75 -15.15
C THR A 587 35.20 4.27 -15.58
N LEU A 588 34.77 3.12 -15.05
CA LEU A 588 33.46 2.55 -15.36
C LEU A 588 32.40 3.13 -14.41
N HIS A 589 31.21 3.45 -14.91
CA HIS A 589 30.13 4.05 -14.14
C HIS A 589 28.85 3.22 -14.25
N VAL A 590 28.24 2.90 -13.11
CA VAL A 590 26.97 2.16 -12.98
C VAL A 590 25.91 3.07 -12.37
N PHE A 591 24.82 3.29 -13.09
CA PHE A 591 23.68 4.07 -12.58
C PHE A 591 22.59 3.16 -12.00
N TYR A 592 22.14 3.51 -10.80
CA TYR A 592 21.05 2.85 -10.09
C TYR A 592 19.78 3.71 -10.10
N PHE A 593 18.64 3.06 -9.92
CA PHE A 593 17.37 3.74 -9.66
C PHE A 593 17.48 4.71 -8.47
N ASN A 594 16.68 5.77 -8.52
CA ASN A 594 16.66 6.84 -7.53
C ASN A 594 16.50 6.33 -6.08
N GLY A 595 17.44 6.71 -5.22
CA GLY A 595 17.54 6.36 -3.82
C GLY A 595 18.00 4.93 -3.54
N ARG A 596 18.53 4.22 -4.56
CA ARG A 596 18.81 2.78 -4.48
C ARG A 596 20.23 2.38 -4.93
N VAL A 597 21.18 3.31 -4.87
CA VAL A 597 22.60 3.04 -5.13
C VAL A 597 23.08 1.83 -4.33
N GLY A 598 23.79 0.92 -5.00
CA GLY A 598 24.36 -0.29 -4.41
C GLY A 598 23.36 -1.42 -4.09
N ARG A 599 22.06 -1.24 -4.34
CA ARG A 599 21.04 -2.26 -4.03
C ARG A 599 20.72 -3.15 -5.23
N GLY A 600 20.39 -4.41 -4.97
CA GLY A 600 19.95 -5.37 -6.00
C GLY A 600 21.09 -6.03 -6.78
N LYS A 601 22.31 -5.94 -6.26
CA LYS A 601 23.46 -6.71 -6.74
C LYS A 601 23.26 -8.19 -6.45
N LEU A 602 23.81 -9.02 -7.32
CA LEU A 602 23.90 -10.46 -7.18
C LEU A 602 25.29 -10.91 -7.58
N SER A 603 25.79 -11.97 -6.96
CA SER A 603 26.95 -12.68 -7.50
C SER A 603 26.58 -13.30 -8.86
N TRP A 604 27.59 -13.56 -9.69
CA TRP A 604 27.37 -14.18 -10.99
C TRP A 604 26.69 -15.56 -10.88
N GLU A 605 27.02 -16.33 -9.86
CA GLU A 605 26.45 -17.65 -9.57
C GLU A 605 24.98 -17.54 -9.14
N GLU A 606 24.62 -16.47 -8.42
CA GLU A 606 23.25 -16.20 -7.96
C GLU A 606 22.30 -15.83 -9.09
N LEU A 607 22.79 -15.42 -10.27
CA LEU A 607 21.94 -15.17 -11.44
C LEU A 607 21.14 -16.40 -11.86
N SER A 608 21.64 -17.60 -11.58
CA SER A 608 20.94 -18.86 -11.84
C SER A 608 19.83 -19.17 -10.82
N ASN A 609 19.78 -18.45 -9.70
CA ASN A 609 18.80 -18.64 -8.64
C ASN A 609 17.59 -17.71 -8.83
N GLU A 610 16.47 -18.28 -9.26
CA GLU A 610 15.24 -17.52 -9.53
C GLU A 610 14.73 -16.73 -8.30
N THR A 611 14.91 -17.26 -7.09
CA THR A 611 14.46 -16.59 -5.86
C THR A 611 15.33 -15.38 -5.55
N ALA A 612 16.66 -15.52 -5.66
CA ALA A 612 17.59 -14.42 -5.48
C ALA A 612 17.35 -13.31 -6.52
N VAL A 613 17.17 -13.68 -7.80
CA VAL A 613 16.84 -12.73 -8.88
C VAL A 613 15.52 -12.00 -8.62
N LYS A 614 14.47 -12.70 -8.18
CA LYS A 614 13.18 -12.07 -7.84
C LYS A 614 13.31 -11.11 -6.66
N GLU A 615 14.05 -11.49 -5.63
CA GLU A 615 14.26 -10.64 -4.45
C GLU A 615 15.08 -9.38 -4.78
N ALA A 616 16.20 -9.56 -5.49
CA ALA A 616 17.06 -8.47 -5.95
C ALA A 616 16.29 -7.48 -6.82
N ARG A 617 15.43 -7.95 -7.74
CA ARG A 617 14.62 -7.07 -8.60
C ARG A 617 13.50 -6.34 -7.85
N ARG A 618 12.89 -6.99 -6.85
CA ARG A 618 11.77 -6.40 -6.10
C ARG A 618 12.21 -5.22 -5.23
N TYR A 619 13.40 -5.31 -4.62
CA TYR A 619 13.87 -4.34 -3.64
C TYR A 619 15.17 -3.62 -4.04
N GLY A 620 15.74 -3.96 -5.20
CA GLY A 620 16.99 -3.41 -5.71
C GLY A 620 16.86 -2.08 -6.45
N GLY A 621 18.03 -1.55 -6.84
CA GLY A 621 18.21 -0.37 -7.66
C GLY A 621 18.64 -0.67 -9.10
N LEU A 622 18.65 -1.95 -9.50
CA LEU A 622 19.08 -2.39 -10.82
C LEU A 622 17.91 -2.96 -11.62
N GLY A 623 17.87 -2.65 -12.91
CA GLY A 623 16.99 -3.30 -13.89
C GLY A 623 17.39 -4.75 -14.20
N ALA A 624 16.55 -5.43 -14.97
CA ALA A 624 16.70 -6.86 -15.24
C ALA A 624 18.02 -7.24 -15.95
N SER A 625 18.45 -6.46 -16.95
CA SER A 625 19.77 -6.63 -17.60
C SER A 625 20.90 -6.16 -16.70
N GLN A 626 20.71 -5.01 -16.03
CA GLN A 626 21.71 -4.40 -15.16
C GLN A 626 22.17 -5.31 -14.02
N THR A 627 21.28 -6.14 -13.46
CA THR A 627 21.68 -7.13 -12.46
C THR A 627 22.76 -8.08 -12.99
N ALA A 628 22.64 -8.54 -14.24
CA ALA A 628 23.65 -9.41 -14.85
C ALA A 628 24.91 -8.64 -15.27
N GLU A 629 24.76 -7.39 -15.73
CA GLU A 629 25.87 -6.50 -16.06
C GLU A 629 26.76 -6.28 -14.83
N VAL A 630 26.17 -5.86 -13.70
CA VAL A 630 26.91 -5.60 -12.45
C VAL A 630 27.51 -6.88 -11.88
N ALA A 631 26.80 -8.01 -11.91
CA ALA A 631 27.33 -9.30 -11.47
C ALA A 631 28.58 -9.71 -12.29
N TYR A 632 28.61 -9.42 -13.59
CA TYR A 632 29.78 -9.66 -14.42
C TYR A 632 30.95 -8.74 -14.06
N LEU A 633 30.70 -7.44 -13.85
CA LEU A 633 31.74 -6.50 -13.41
C LEU A 633 32.41 -6.96 -12.11
N GLU A 634 31.60 -7.39 -11.13
CA GLU A 634 32.09 -7.91 -9.85
C GLU A 634 32.87 -9.22 -10.02
N ARG A 635 32.39 -10.16 -10.84
CA ARG A 635 33.10 -11.41 -11.15
C ARG A 635 34.46 -11.17 -11.79
N CYS A 636 34.55 -10.21 -12.71
CA CYS A 636 35.81 -9.84 -13.38
C CYS A 636 36.70 -8.92 -12.53
N SER A 637 36.26 -8.54 -11.32
CA SER A 637 36.96 -7.60 -10.45
C SER A 637 37.23 -6.24 -11.13
N TYR A 638 36.33 -5.80 -12.00
CA TYR A 638 36.41 -4.46 -12.57
C TYR A 638 36.01 -3.41 -11.53
N SER A 639 36.84 -2.38 -11.36
CA SER A 639 36.50 -1.24 -10.52
C SER A 639 35.52 -0.33 -11.26
N TYR A 640 34.46 0.08 -10.58
CA TYR A 640 33.47 1.00 -11.11
C TYR A 640 32.94 1.92 -10.01
N GLU A 641 32.45 3.09 -10.40
CA GLU A 641 31.76 4.03 -9.54
C GLU A 641 30.25 3.83 -9.62
N GLU A 642 29.58 3.98 -8.49
CA GLU A 642 28.14 3.81 -8.36
C GLU A 642 27.45 5.17 -8.25
N HIS A 643 26.48 5.41 -9.11
CA HIS A 643 25.80 6.70 -9.23
C HIS A 643 24.30 6.51 -9.05
N ASP A 644 23.66 7.51 -8.45
CA ASP A 644 22.21 7.61 -8.50
C ASP A 644 21.80 8.27 -9.83
N THR A 645 20.72 7.81 -10.45
CA THR A 645 20.12 8.50 -11.61
C THR A 645 19.89 9.99 -11.42
N ILE A 646 19.58 10.48 -10.21
CA ILE A 646 19.42 11.92 -9.95
C ILE A 646 20.73 12.71 -10.16
N GLU A 647 21.87 12.05 -10.09
CA GLU A 647 23.19 12.64 -10.27
C GLU A 647 23.61 12.68 -11.74
N PHE A 648 22.84 12.07 -12.65
CA PHE A 648 23.19 11.93 -14.06
C PHE A 648 23.57 13.25 -14.74
N TYR A 649 22.74 14.29 -14.62
CA TYR A 649 23.05 15.58 -15.27
C TYR A 649 24.27 16.27 -14.66
N LYS A 650 24.48 16.11 -13.35
CA LYS A 650 25.69 16.61 -12.67
C LYS A 650 26.93 15.86 -13.16
N PHE A 651 26.83 14.54 -13.28
CA PHE A 651 27.88 13.70 -13.84
C PHE A 651 28.23 14.14 -15.26
N MET A 652 27.24 14.34 -16.13
CA MET A 652 27.46 14.75 -17.52
C MET A 652 27.98 16.19 -17.67
N ALA A 653 27.74 17.07 -16.68
CA ALA A 653 28.26 18.44 -16.68
C ALA A 653 29.75 18.49 -16.26
N SER A 654 30.19 17.60 -15.38
CA SER A 654 31.52 17.60 -14.75
C SER A 654 32.73 17.56 -15.70
N PRO A 655 32.74 16.85 -16.85
CA PRO A 655 33.90 16.81 -17.74
C PRO A 655 34.19 18.16 -18.40
N THR A 656 33.20 19.05 -18.43
CA THR A 656 33.34 20.40 -19.00
C THR A 656 34.24 21.29 -18.15
N GLU A 657 34.33 21.05 -16.84
CA GLU A 657 35.17 21.86 -15.95
C GLU A 657 36.64 21.44 -16.00
N ALA A 658 36.93 20.14 -16.10
CA ALA A 658 38.30 19.62 -16.15
C ALA A 658 39.02 19.90 -17.50
N LEU A 659 38.28 20.09 -18.60
CA LEU A 659 38.85 20.50 -19.89
C LEU A 659 38.98 22.02 -20.04
N ASN A 660 38.17 22.81 -19.31
CA ASN A 660 38.30 24.27 -19.28
C ASN A 660 39.36 24.75 -18.28
N GLN A 661 39.79 23.90 -17.35
CA GLN A 661 41.07 24.08 -16.66
C GLN A 661 42.19 23.68 -17.62
N LYS A 662 42.48 24.54 -18.60
CA LYS A 662 43.80 24.53 -19.24
C LYS A 662 44.83 24.53 -18.11
N PRO A 663 45.77 23.56 -18.04
CA PRO A 663 46.93 23.76 -17.20
C PRO A 663 47.55 25.07 -17.68
N GLY A 664 47.59 26.06 -16.80
CA GLY A 664 48.35 27.27 -17.04
C GLY A 664 49.71 26.82 -17.52
N ILE A 665 50.08 27.22 -18.73
CA ILE A 665 51.45 27.12 -19.20
C ILE A 665 52.24 28.05 -18.28
N ASN A 666 52.63 27.53 -17.12
CA ASN A 666 53.76 28.08 -16.39
C ASN A 666 54.96 27.70 -17.23
N GLY A 667 55.41 28.66 -18.02
CA GLY A 667 56.72 28.61 -18.64
C GLY A 667 57.76 28.65 -17.54
N ASP A 668 58.18 27.48 -17.08
CA ASP A 668 59.42 27.31 -16.33
C ASP A 668 60.35 26.41 -17.14
N VAL A 669 61.24 27.11 -17.86
CA VAL A 669 62.67 26.84 -18.02
C VAL A 669 63.13 25.45 -17.58
N LEU A 670 63.50 24.61 -18.56
CA LEU A 670 64.41 23.49 -18.36
C LEU A 670 65.87 24.01 -18.32
N PRO A 671 66.74 23.49 -17.43
CA PRO A 671 68.19 23.56 -17.59
C PRO A 671 68.70 22.64 -18.71
#